data_AF-A0A7C7S0A5-F1
#
_entry.id   AF-A0A7C7S0A5-F1
#
_cell.length_a   1.000
_cell.length_b   1.000
_cell.length_c   1.000
_cell.angle_alpha   90.00
_cell.angle_beta   90.00
_cell.angle_gamma   90.00
#
_symmetry.space_group_name_H-M   'P 1'
#
loop_
_entity.id
_entity.type
_entity.pdbx_description
1 polymer ?
#
loop_
_entity_poly.entity_id
_entity_poly.type
_entity_poly.pdbx_seq_one_letter_code
_entity_poly.pdbx_strand_id
1 'polypeptide(L)'
;GSLGYWLEQQGVQRGSQPWYYYVLLQVPVYEFLTALGTWVTLGILAVRKVRGAPMVSDIPETEADSAPEGQDQPRGQALFLWLTGFWLISSTIAYTYAGEKMPWLTVHIALPLILFSGWGFGQLVEGLNWKAIRSQRGLLLISLIIVFLVGFSAALASLLGTERPFSGKELDQLNHTLRFIFSLLTAIGSGVAIAWLLKGWDDLEMLGRLALTTLLGLLAVLTARAAYRAAYINYDNPTEYLVYAHSATGVKRALAQIQELTERTTDGLEMMVAYDDETTYPYWWYLRDYSNQKYYGASPTRELREAPVILVGDNNYAKIEPVVGMAYYRFDYNRIWWPDQDYYDLTWERIRNALTNPEMRAALWEIWLNRDYTKYAAVTGKTTLTLPNWDPADRMRLYIRKDVAAQVWNLGAAPESEIEELLADPYEGKGVSLIADASLGGNGVFNLPRNLAVAADGTLYVADTNNHRILHINTNGETLHEWGSFADSNTMEAEAPPGTFYEPWSIAIGTDGSVFVADTWNHRIQKFTPDGRFITQWGVFGQAETPDAFWGPRDIAINDQGHLFITDTGNKRIAVFDQNGNFITQFGEAGLLAGQFDEPVGIALDDEGRVYVADTWNQRVQVFEYNPEAGQYIPSNEWPIVGWYGQSLDNKPYLRIDGTSVYISDPEGYRILEFTTEGEFVRYWGQYGSDLSSFILPAGLAIDPAGGIWVADAGNNRLMHFQTENP
;
A
#
# COMPACT_ATOMS: atom_id res chain seq x y z
N GLY A 1 -26.68 15.35 16.37
CA GLY A 1 -26.21 15.37 17.78
C GLY A 1 -25.42 14.10 18.08
N SER A 2 -24.68 14.04 19.19
CA SER A 2 -23.79 12.92 19.53
C SER A 2 -24.46 11.53 19.48
N LEU A 3 -25.74 11.43 19.88
CA LEU A 3 -26.51 10.18 19.76
C LEU A 3 -26.79 9.78 18.31
N GLY A 4 -27.07 10.75 17.42
CA GLY A 4 -27.27 10.51 15.99
C GLY A 4 -25.99 10.03 15.30
N TYR A 5 -24.86 10.67 15.61
CA TYR A 5 -23.54 10.22 15.14
C TYR A 5 -23.22 8.80 15.65
N TRP A 6 -23.46 8.53 16.93
CA TRP A 6 -23.26 7.20 17.50
C TRP A 6 -24.14 6.12 16.84
N LEU A 7 -25.40 6.44 16.52
CA LEU A 7 -26.31 5.54 15.81
C LEU A 7 -25.89 5.33 14.35
N GLU A 8 -25.42 6.37 13.66
CA GLU A 8 -24.89 6.27 12.28
C GLU A 8 -23.63 5.39 12.23
N GLN A 9 -22.74 5.47 13.22
CA GLN A 9 -21.55 4.61 13.28
C GLN A 9 -21.89 3.12 13.50
N GLN A 10 -23.05 2.79 14.10
CA GLN A 10 -23.49 1.38 14.22
C GLN A 10 -23.66 0.69 12.85
N GLY A 11 -24.00 1.45 11.80
CA GLY A 11 -24.13 0.92 10.44
C GLY A 11 -22.79 0.60 9.77
N VAL A 12 -21.68 1.19 10.25
CA VAL A 12 -20.33 1.02 9.69
C VAL A 12 -19.63 -0.24 10.24
N GLN A 13 -20.13 -0.82 11.35
CA GLN A 13 -19.65 -2.07 11.98
C GLN A 13 -18.11 -2.16 12.11
N ARG A 14 -17.44 -1.05 12.47
CA ARG A 14 -15.98 -1.04 12.59
C ARG A 14 -15.55 -1.92 13.78
N GLY A 15 -14.62 -2.84 13.53
CA GLY A 15 -14.13 -3.79 14.53
C GLY A 15 -15.17 -4.88 14.80
N SER A 16 -15.03 -6.03 14.13
CA SER A 16 -15.90 -7.21 14.25
C SER A 16 -15.71 -7.97 15.57
N GLN A 17 -15.56 -7.26 16.68
CA GLN A 17 -15.15 -7.83 17.96
C GLN A 17 -16.27 -8.71 18.57
N PRO A 18 -15.91 -9.82 19.24
CA PRO A 18 -16.89 -10.70 19.86
C PRO A 18 -17.64 -10.00 21.00
N TRP A 19 -18.83 -10.49 21.34
CA TRP A 19 -19.68 -9.90 22.40
C TRP A 19 -18.97 -9.84 23.77
N TYR A 20 -18.03 -10.75 24.03
CA TYR A 20 -17.27 -10.77 25.29
C TYR A 20 -16.04 -9.86 25.31
N TYR A 21 -15.77 -9.10 24.24
CA TYR A 21 -14.57 -8.28 24.09
C TYR A 21 -14.31 -7.34 25.29
N TYR A 22 -15.30 -6.54 25.70
CA TYR A 22 -15.08 -5.61 26.83
C TYR A 22 -14.95 -6.34 28.16
N VAL A 23 -15.81 -7.32 28.42
CA VAL A 23 -15.95 -7.96 29.74
C VAL A 23 -14.83 -8.97 30.01
N LEU A 24 -14.37 -9.71 29.00
CA LEU A 24 -13.32 -10.74 29.15
C LEU A 24 -11.93 -10.26 28.73
N LEU A 25 -11.82 -9.20 27.93
CA LEU A 25 -10.52 -8.69 27.46
C LEU A 25 -10.21 -7.30 28.02
N GLN A 26 -10.93 -6.26 27.60
CA GLN A 26 -10.56 -4.87 27.95
C GLN A 26 -10.58 -4.61 29.46
N VAL A 27 -11.69 -4.94 30.14
CA VAL A 27 -11.84 -4.67 31.58
C VAL A 27 -10.84 -5.47 32.41
N PRO A 28 -10.65 -6.79 32.23
CA PRO A 28 -9.66 -7.54 33.01
C PRO A 28 -8.20 -7.12 32.74
N VAL A 29 -7.90 -6.62 31.54
CA VAL A 29 -6.52 -6.27 31.14
C VAL A 29 -6.12 -4.87 31.61
N TYR A 30 -7.03 -3.90 31.62
CA TYR A 30 -6.73 -2.49 31.96
C TYR A 30 -7.41 -2.01 33.24
N GLU A 31 -8.59 -2.53 33.56
CA GLU A 31 -9.46 -2.06 34.64
C GLU A 31 -9.59 -3.10 35.78
N PHE A 32 -8.56 -3.92 36.00
CA PHE A 32 -8.61 -4.98 37.01
C PHE A 32 -8.79 -4.48 38.45
N LEU A 33 -8.22 -3.31 38.81
CA LEU A 33 -8.39 -2.70 40.13
C LEU A 33 -9.85 -2.33 40.37
N THR A 34 -10.47 -1.67 39.40
CA THR A 34 -11.83 -1.15 39.47
C THR A 34 -12.84 -2.28 39.34
N ALA A 35 -12.55 -3.30 38.52
CA ALA A 35 -13.33 -4.53 38.46
C ALA A 35 -13.36 -5.28 39.80
N LEU A 36 -12.22 -5.47 40.47
CA LEU A 36 -12.16 -6.04 41.82
C LEU A 36 -12.86 -5.13 42.84
N GLY A 37 -12.65 -3.81 42.75
CA GLY A 37 -13.29 -2.82 43.60
C GLY A 37 -14.82 -2.84 43.50
N THR A 38 -15.39 -3.11 42.31
CA THR A 38 -16.83 -3.29 42.14
C THR A 38 -17.36 -4.49 42.92
N TRP A 39 -16.66 -5.63 42.90
CA TRP A 39 -17.04 -6.78 43.72
C TRP A 39 -16.96 -6.49 45.22
N VAL A 40 -15.95 -5.72 45.64
CA VAL A 40 -15.83 -5.23 47.01
C VAL A 40 -17.02 -4.34 47.39
N THR A 41 -17.39 -3.38 46.54
CA THR A 41 -18.56 -2.51 46.75
C THR A 41 -19.83 -3.35 46.91
N LEU A 42 -20.05 -4.31 46.02
CA LEU A 42 -21.21 -5.21 46.09
C LEU A 42 -21.21 -6.05 47.39
N GLY A 43 -20.05 -6.53 47.82
CA GLY A 43 -19.89 -7.25 49.09
C GLY A 43 -20.27 -6.38 50.30
N ILE A 44 -19.80 -5.12 50.33
CA ILE A 44 -20.15 -4.15 51.38
C ILE A 44 -21.66 -3.91 51.41
N LEU A 45 -22.29 -3.72 50.24
CA LEU A 45 -23.73 -3.52 50.12
C LEU A 45 -24.54 -4.75 50.58
N ALA A 46 -24.08 -5.95 50.23
CA ALA A 46 -24.71 -7.19 50.67
C ALA A 46 -24.65 -7.36 52.19
N VAL A 47 -23.49 -7.09 52.80
CA VAL A 47 -23.31 -7.15 54.26
C VAL A 47 -24.19 -6.12 54.97
N ARG A 48 -24.28 -4.88 54.45
CA ARG A 48 -25.17 -3.84 54.99
C ARG A 48 -26.64 -4.29 54.97
N LYS A 49 -27.09 -4.90 53.87
CA LYS A 49 -28.45 -5.44 53.73
C LYS A 49 -28.74 -6.53 54.76
N VAL A 50 -27.82 -7.47 54.96
CA VAL A 50 -27.99 -8.59 55.90
C VAL A 50 -27.98 -8.13 57.37
N ARG A 51 -27.17 -7.12 57.70
CA ARG A 51 -27.06 -6.58 59.07
C ARG A 51 -28.21 -5.64 59.47
N GLY A 52 -29.23 -5.47 58.63
CA GLY A 52 -30.38 -4.60 58.93
C GLY A 52 -30.01 -3.13 59.06
N ALA A 53 -28.84 -2.71 58.55
CA ALA A 53 -28.56 -1.29 58.39
C ALA A 53 -29.55 -0.73 57.36
N PRO A 54 -30.23 0.38 57.63
CA PRO A 54 -31.33 0.85 56.79
C PRO A 54 -30.87 0.96 55.34
N MET A 55 -31.50 0.20 54.45
CA MET A 55 -31.50 0.52 53.02
C MET A 55 -32.53 1.61 52.81
N VAL A 56 -32.20 2.57 51.94
CA VAL A 56 -32.94 3.83 51.75
C VAL A 56 -34.41 3.66 51.34
N SER A 57 -34.85 2.44 50.98
CA SER A 57 -36.28 2.13 50.73
C SER A 57 -37.18 2.25 51.96
N ASP A 58 -36.63 2.31 53.18
CA ASP A 58 -37.40 2.19 54.42
C ASP A 58 -37.66 3.52 55.14
N ILE A 59 -37.38 4.67 54.50
CA ILE A 59 -37.63 6.01 55.09
C ILE A 59 -38.98 6.55 54.57
N PRO A 60 -40.02 6.67 55.41
CA PRO A 60 -41.31 7.24 55.01
C PRO A 60 -41.17 8.69 54.53
N GLU A 61 -41.93 9.10 53.51
CA GLU A 61 -41.92 10.48 52.96
C GLU A 61 -42.13 11.57 54.02
N THR A 62 -42.79 11.24 55.13
CA THR A 62 -43.21 12.20 56.16
C THR A 62 -42.11 12.65 57.13
N GLU A 63 -40.94 12.00 57.17
CA GLU A 63 -39.84 12.39 58.08
C GLU A 63 -38.73 13.22 57.40
N ALA A 64 -38.78 13.41 56.07
CA ALA A 64 -37.73 14.09 55.32
C ALA A 64 -37.75 15.63 55.45
N ASP A 65 -38.91 16.23 55.68
CA ASP A 65 -39.09 17.70 55.65
C ASP A 65 -38.79 18.42 56.97
N SER A 66 -38.31 17.72 58.01
CA SER A 66 -38.05 18.34 59.32
C SER A 66 -36.63 18.11 59.89
N ALA A 67 -35.73 17.52 59.13
CA ALA A 67 -34.35 17.33 59.56
C ALA A 67 -33.49 18.61 59.32
N PRO A 68 -32.67 19.05 60.28
CA PRO A 68 -31.81 20.22 60.11
C PRO A 68 -30.75 19.99 59.02
N GLU A 69 -30.38 21.05 58.29
CA GLU A 69 -29.35 21.06 57.24
C GLU A 69 -28.09 20.30 57.72
N GLY A 70 -27.85 19.13 57.13
CA GLY A 70 -26.76 18.23 57.50
C GLY A 70 -27.12 16.73 57.50
N GLN A 71 -28.41 16.37 57.42
CA GLN A 71 -28.87 14.96 57.44
C GLN A 71 -29.36 14.39 56.09
N ASP A 72 -29.20 15.10 54.97
CA ASP A 72 -29.57 14.63 53.62
C ASP A 72 -28.61 13.57 53.01
N GLN A 73 -27.55 13.19 53.73
CA GLN A 73 -26.50 12.27 53.24
C GLN A 73 -27.00 10.87 52.81
N PRO A 74 -27.98 10.20 53.46
CA PRO A 74 -28.36 8.83 53.10
C PRO A 74 -29.01 8.74 51.72
N ARG A 75 -29.90 9.68 51.38
CA ARG A 75 -30.59 9.70 50.07
C ARG A 75 -29.63 9.99 48.93
N GLY A 76 -28.73 10.96 49.10
CA GLY A 76 -27.71 11.28 48.09
C GLY A 76 -26.77 10.12 47.78
N GLN A 77 -26.32 9.38 48.79
CA GLN A 77 -25.47 8.19 48.60
C GLN A 77 -26.21 7.05 47.88
N ALA A 78 -27.47 6.80 48.22
CA ALA A 78 -28.25 5.79 47.53
C ALA A 78 -28.52 6.15 46.07
N LEU A 79 -28.86 7.42 45.79
CA LEU A 79 -29.02 7.90 44.41
C LEU A 79 -27.72 7.76 43.62
N PHE A 80 -26.57 8.10 44.22
CA PHE A 80 -25.26 7.91 43.60
C PHE A 80 -25.01 6.44 43.23
N LEU A 81 -25.23 5.51 44.15
CA LEU A 81 -25.00 4.08 43.92
C LEU A 81 -25.98 3.48 42.91
N TRP A 82 -27.24 3.88 42.95
CA TRP A 82 -28.23 3.48 41.94
C TRP A 82 -27.86 4.01 40.56
N LEU A 83 -27.49 5.29 40.47
CA LEU A 83 -27.09 5.91 39.19
C LEU A 83 -25.84 5.24 38.62
N THR A 84 -24.79 5.11 39.43
CA THR A 84 -23.51 4.52 38.97
C THR A 84 -23.64 3.03 38.70
N GLY A 85 -24.43 2.28 39.49
CA GLY A 85 -24.74 0.87 39.23
C GLY A 85 -25.59 0.69 37.96
N PHE A 86 -26.64 1.48 37.78
CA PHE A 86 -27.44 1.49 36.55
C PHE A 86 -26.58 1.86 35.35
N TRP A 87 -25.76 2.90 35.46
CA TRP A 87 -24.87 3.35 34.38
C TRP A 87 -23.84 2.27 34.04
N LEU A 88 -23.23 1.61 35.03
CA LEU A 88 -22.31 0.50 34.81
C LEU A 88 -22.98 -0.65 34.05
N ILE A 89 -24.14 -1.10 34.50
CA ILE A 89 -24.85 -2.24 33.88
C ILE A 89 -25.32 -1.86 32.47
N SER A 90 -25.96 -0.70 32.32
CA SER A 90 -26.50 -0.26 31.04
C SER A 90 -25.40 0.01 30.01
N SER A 91 -24.30 0.68 30.38
CA SER A 91 -23.15 0.89 29.49
C SER A 91 -22.51 -0.44 29.08
N THR A 92 -22.27 -1.35 30.03
CA THR A 92 -21.68 -2.66 29.74
C THR A 92 -22.54 -3.43 28.74
N ILE A 93 -23.86 -3.48 28.93
CA ILE A 93 -24.78 -4.15 28.00
C ILE A 93 -24.80 -3.43 26.66
N ALA A 94 -24.99 -2.12 26.63
CA ALA A 94 -25.11 -1.34 25.40
C ALA A 94 -23.88 -1.49 24.49
N TYR A 95 -22.67 -1.34 25.03
CA TYR A 95 -21.44 -1.46 24.24
C TYR A 95 -21.06 -2.92 23.93
N THR A 96 -21.47 -3.89 24.75
CA THR A 96 -21.32 -5.32 24.45
C THR A 96 -22.16 -5.74 23.23
N TYR A 97 -23.38 -5.22 23.11
CA TYR A 97 -24.29 -5.54 21.99
C TYR A 97 -24.17 -4.59 20.79
N ALA A 98 -23.49 -3.46 20.95
CA ALA A 98 -23.21 -2.54 19.85
C ALA A 98 -22.48 -3.24 18.70
N GLY A 99 -22.84 -2.89 17.46
CA GLY A 99 -22.19 -3.35 16.25
C GLY A 99 -20.73 -2.88 16.20
N GLU A 100 -20.49 -1.60 16.50
CA GLU A 100 -19.14 -1.06 16.64
C GLU A 100 -18.52 -1.40 18.00
N LYS A 101 -17.32 -1.99 17.99
CA LYS A 101 -16.57 -2.31 19.21
C LYS A 101 -15.11 -1.97 19.05
N MET A 102 -14.68 -0.96 19.82
CA MET A 102 -13.40 -0.31 19.67
C MET A 102 -12.77 0.00 21.02
N PRO A 103 -11.42 -0.04 21.14
CA PRO A 103 -10.76 0.13 22.44
C PRO A 103 -11.12 1.44 23.16
N TRP A 104 -11.27 2.56 22.45
CA TRP A 104 -11.59 3.86 23.06
C TRP A 104 -12.98 3.92 23.70
N LEU A 105 -13.93 3.08 23.26
CA LEU A 105 -15.27 3.02 23.84
C LEU A 105 -15.26 2.41 25.25
N THR A 106 -14.16 1.75 25.64
CA THR A 106 -13.95 1.23 27.00
C THR A 106 -14.14 2.32 28.05
N VAL A 107 -13.85 3.60 27.74
CA VAL A 107 -14.04 4.73 28.66
C VAL A 107 -15.47 4.83 29.19
N HIS A 108 -16.47 4.48 28.39
CA HIS A 108 -17.88 4.56 28.78
C HIS A 108 -18.30 3.46 29.76
N ILE A 109 -17.54 2.36 29.82
CA ILE A 109 -17.70 1.28 30.80
C ILE A 109 -16.81 1.54 32.01
N ALA A 110 -15.56 1.97 31.78
CA ALA A 110 -14.57 2.22 32.82
C ALA A 110 -14.99 3.36 33.76
N LEU A 111 -15.58 4.45 33.24
CA LEU A 111 -15.94 5.60 34.08
C LEU A 111 -16.97 5.27 35.17
N PRO A 112 -18.14 4.67 34.89
CA PRO A 112 -19.05 4.23 35.97
C PRO A 112 -18.42 3.17 36.86
N LEU A 113 -17.58 2.29 36.31
CA LEU A 113 -16.86 1.26 37.08
C LEU A 113 -15.91 1.90 38.11
N ILE A 114 -15.15 2.93 37.72
CA ILE A 114 -14.25 3.70 38.58
C ILE A 114 -15.04 4.39 39.69
N LEU A 115 -16.17 5.05 39.37
CA LEU A 115 -16.98 5.76 40.37
C LEU A 115 -17.62 4.80 41.38
N PHE A 116 -18.17 3.68 40.90
CA PHE A 116 -18.82 2.68 41.73
C PHE A 116 -17.83 1.96 42.66
N SER A 117 -16.65 1.59 42.12
CA SER A 117 -15.56 0.99 42.91
C SER A 117 -14.91 2.00 43.87
N GLY A 118 -14.76 3.25 43.44
CA GLY A 118 -14.22 4.35 44.24
C GLY A 118 -15.02 4.61 45.51
N TRP A 119 -16.35 4.51 45.45
CA TRP A 119 -17.19 4.60 46.65
C TRP A 119 -16.89 3.48 47.65
N GLY A 120 -16.82 2.22 47.18
CA GLY A 120 -16.52 1.07 48.06
C GLY A 120 -15.13 1.16 48.68
N PHE A 121 -14.15 1.62 47.92
CA PHE A 121 -12.81 1.91 48.43
C PHE A 121 -12.86 3.03 49.49
N GLY A 122 -13.58 4.12 49.22
CA GLY A 122 -13.82 5.18 50.21
C GLY A 122 -14.36 4.64 51.53
N GLN A 123 -15.38 3.77 51.48
CA GLN A 123 -15.96 3.14 52.67
C GLN A 123 -14.97 2.25 53.44
N LEU A 124 -14.07 1.54 52.74
CA LEU A 124 -13.00 0.78 53.40
C LEU A 124 -12.02 1.71 54.12
N VAL A 125 -11.55 2.74 53.44
CA VAL A 125 -10.52 3.69 53.92
C VAL A 125 -11.02 4.56 55.08
N GLU A 126 -12.23 5.10 54.96
CA GLU A 126 -12.89 5.86 56.03
C GLU A 126 -13.22 4.97 57.22
N GLY A 127 -13.49 3.70 56.96
CA GLY A 127 -13.73 2.68 57.96
C GLY A 127 -12.49 2.22 58.73
N LEU A 128 -11.29 2.72 58.41
CA LEU A 128 -10.04 2.40 59.13
C LEU A 128 -9.79 3.36 60.30
N ASN A 129 -9.46 2.80 61.46
CA ASN A 129 -9.00 3.59 62.60
C ASN A 129 -7.51 3.96 62.44
N TRP A 130 -7.24 5.06 61.74
CA TRP A 130 -5.88 5.55 61.49
C TRP A 130 -5.06 5.83 62.74
N LYS A 131 -5.72 6.15 63.87
CA LYS A 131 -5.05 6.35 65.15
C LYS A 131 -4.54 5.01 65.72
N ALA A 132 -5.37 3.97 65.67
CA ALA A 132 -4.97 2.60 66.05
C ALA A 132 -3.86 2.06 65.14
N ILE A 133 -3.95 2.29 63.83
CA ILE A 133 -2.89 1.92 62.87
C ILE A 133 -1.55 2.56 63.23
N ARG A 134 -1.52 3.82 63.65
CA ARG A 134 -0.27 4.48 64.05
C ARG A 134 0.23 4.01 65.42
N SER A 135 -0.65 3.81 66.40
CA SER A 135 -0.24 3.47 67.78
C SER A 135 0.08 1.99 67.99
N GLN A 136 -0.56 1.08 67.25
CA GLN A 136 -0.45 -0.38 67.42
C GLN A 136 0.44 -1.04 66.36
N ARG A 137 1.48 -0.33 65.88
CA ARG A 137 2.42 -0.83 64.86
C ARG A 137 1.74 -1.27 63.55
N GLY A 138 0.63 -0.65 63.18
CA GLY A 138 -0.15 -1.00 61.99
C GLY A 138 0.62 -0.83 60.66
N LEU A 139 1.61 0.07 60.58
CA LEU A 139 2.50 0.16 59.40
C LEU A 139 3.36 -1.09 59.22
N LEU A 140 3.84 -1.68 60.33
CA LEU A 140 4.54 -2.96 60.30
C LEU A 140 3.60 -4.08 59.88
N LEU A 141 2.35 -4.05 60.35
CA LEU A 141 1.31 -5.00 59.95
C LEU A 141 1.03 -4.92 58.43
N ILE A 142 0.86 -3.71 57.86
CA ILE A 142 0.71 -3.51 56.41
C ILE A 142 1.90 -4.08 55.65
N SER A 143 3.12 -3.78 56.10
CA SER A 143 4.35 -4.27 55.46
C SER A 143 4.42 -5.80 55.47
N LEU A 144 4.07 -6.43 56.60
CA LEU A 144 4.01 -7.88 56.72
C LEU A 144 2.90 -8.50 55.88
N ILE A 145 1.74 -7.85 55.75
CA ILE A 145 0.67 -8.28 54.84
C ILE A 145 1.17 -8.28 53.40
N ILE A 146 1.91 -7.25 52.97
CA ILE A 146 2.52 -7.22 51.63
C ILE A 146 3.49 -8.39 51.45
N VAL A 147 4.40 -8.60 52.41
CA VAL A 147 5.36 -9.72 52.37
C VAL A 147 4.64 -11.07 52.33
N PHE A 148 3.57 -11.23 53.13
CA PHE A 148 2.74 -12.42 53.14
C PHE A 148 2.07 -12.66 51.79
N LEU A 149 1.43 -11.63 51.22
CA LEU A 149 0.75 -11.74 49.93
C LEU A 149 1.73 -12.09 48.82
N VAL A 150 2.91 -11.48 48.77
CA VAL A 150 3.96 -11.77 47.78
C VAL A 150 4.51 -13.20 47.96
N GLY A 151 4.88 -13.57 49.18
CA GLY A 151 5.41 -14.91 49.47
C GLY A 151 4.39 -16.02 49.21
N PHE A 152 3.14 -15.82 49.65
CA PHE A 152 2.05 -16.77 49.43
C PHE A 152 1.72 -16.92 47.95
N SER A 153 1.61 -15.80 47.22
CA SER A 153 1.35 -15.83 45.77
C SER A 153 2.49 -16.51 45.01
N ALA A 154 3.75 -16.26 45.38
CA ALA A 154 4.91 -16.91 44.76
C ALA A 154 4.96 -18.42 45.04
N ALA A 155 4.66 -18.84 46.27
CA ALA A 155 4.58 -20.26 46.62
C ALA A 155 3.44 -20.97 45.86
N LEU A 156 2.28 -20.32 45.77
CA LEU A 156 1.14 -20.84 45.02
C LEU A 156 1.43 -20.89 43.51
N ALA A 157 2.07 -19.86 42.96
CA ALA A 157 2.48 -19.82 41.56
C ALA A 157 3.47 -20.94 41.22
N SER A 158 4.42 -21.26 42.12
CA SER A 158 5.35 -22.38 41.92
C SER A 158 4.64 -23.75 41.97
N LEU A 159 3.64 -23.93 42.83
CA LEU A 159 2.84 -25.17 42.87
C LEU A 159 1.99 -25.36 41.62
N LEU A 160 1.42 -24.26 41.12
CA LEU A 160 0.50 -24.28 39.98
C LEU A 160 1.21 -24.11 38.63
N GLY A 161 2.49 -23.74 38.62
CA GLY A 161 3.26 -23.45 37.41
C GLY A 161 3.77 -24.69 36.68
N THR A 162 4.53 -24.43 35.62
CA THR A 162 5.26 -25.43 34.82
C THR A 162 6.45 -26.00 35.59
N GLU A 163 7.16 -25.13 36.30
CA GLU A 163 8.34 -25.40 37.11
C GLU A 163 7.96 -25.89 38.51
N ARG A 164 7.48 -27.14 38.61
CA ARG A 164 7.03 -27.69 39.89
C ARG A 164 8.20 -27.93 40.85
N PRO A 165 8.03 -27.61 42.15
CA PRO A 165 9.02 -27.95 43.16
C PRO A 165 9.11 -29.48 43.31
N PHE A 166 10.29 -29.96 43.74
CA PHE A 166 10.59 -31.38 43.92
C PHE A 166 10.49 -32.24 42.65
N SER A 167 10.67 -31.62 41.48
CA SER A 167 10.61 -32.29 40.17
C SER A 167 11.85 -33.14 39.83
N GLY A 168 12.97 -32.95 40.53
CA GLY A 168 14.16 -33.78 40.39
C GLY A 168 15.41 -33.20 41.07
N LYS A 169 16.60 -33.64 40.63
CA LYS A 169 17.89 -33.35 41.28
C LYS A 169 18.85 -32.51 40.43
N GLU A 170 18.44 -32.12 39.23
CA GLU A 170 19.25 -31.21 38.41
C GLU A 170 19.29 -29.81 39.02
N LEU A 171 20.33 -29.03 38.72
CA LEU A 171 20.55 -27.72 39.34
C LEU A 171 19.35 -26.78 39.15
N ASP A 172 18.74 -26.80 37.97
CA ASP A 172 17.57 -25.97 37.66
C ASP A 172 16.32 -26.40 38.44
N GLN A 173 16.07 -27.71 38.50
CA GLN A 173 14.97 -28.31 39.30
C GLN A 173 15.12 -28.06 40.80
N LEU A 174 16.36 -28.10 41.31
CA LEU A 174 16.70 -27.73 42.68
C LEU A 174 16.44 -26.23 42.92
N ASN A 175 16.72 -25.37 41.95
CA ASN A 175 16.45 -23.94 42.05
C ASN A 175 14.95 -23.64 42.17
N HIS A 176 14.08 -24.30 41.39
CA HIS A 176 12.62 -24.16 41.56
C HIS A 176 12.16 -24.62 42.94
N THR A 177 12.73 -25.74 43.43
CA THR A 177 12.43 -26.26 44.77
C THR A 177 12.85 -25.28 45.87
N LEU A 178 14.04 -24.69 45.76
CA LEU A 178 14.53 -23.69 46.70
C LEU A 178 13.65 -22.44 46.68
N ARG A 179 13.29 -21.92 45.50
CA ARG A 179 12.37 -20.78 45.36
C ARG A 179 11.05 -21.05 46.06
N PHE A 180 10.44 -22.22 45.82
CA PHE A 180 9.21 -22.62 46.49
C PHE A 180 9.37 -22.64 48.02
N ILE A 181 10.41 -23.29 48.54
CA ILE A 181 10.66 -23.38 49.99
C ILE A 181 10.86 -21.99 50.58
N PHE A 182 11.65 -21.13 49.95
CA PHE A 182 11.87 -19.76 50.43
C PHE A 182 10.58 -18.94 50.41
N SER A 183 9.78 -19.01 49.34
CA SER A 183 8.48 -18.33 49.25
C SER A 183 7.51 -18.85 50.32
N LEU A 184 7.46 -20.16 50.54
CA LEU A 184 6.60 -20.79 51.55
C LEU A 184 7.03 -20.42 52.97
N LEU A 185 8.33 -20.48 53.28
CA LEU A 185 8.87 -20.08 54.59
C LEU A 185 8.65 -18.58 54.84
N THR A 186 8.79 -17.75 53.80
CA THR A 186 8.48 -16.32 53.88
C THR A 186 7.00 -16.11 54.22
N ALA A 187 6.09 -16.79 53.51
CA ALA A 187 4.65 -16.70 53.76
C ALA A 187 4.28 -17.18 55.17
N ILE A 188 4.82 -18.32 55.61
CA ILE A 188 4.57 -18.85 56.97
C ILE A 188 5.14 -17.88 58.01
N GLY A 189 6.38 -17.42 57.84
CA GLY A 189 7.05 -16.51 58.77
C GLY A 189 6.31 -15.18 58.91
N SER A 190 5.92 -14.56 57.80
CA SER A 190 5.11 -13.34 57.83
C SER A 190 3.70 -13.61 58.38
N GLY A 191 3.10 -14.77 58.09
CA GLY A 191 1.78 -15.14 58.61
C GLY A 191 1.78 -15.32 60.13
N VAL A 192 2.82 -15.95 60.69
CA VAL A 192 3.03 -16.07 62.14
C VAL A 192 3.28 -14.70 62.76
N ALA A 193 4.10 -13.85 62.12
CA ALA A 193 4.37 -12.50 62.60
C ALA A 193 3.09 -11.63 62.59
N ILE A 194 2.26 -11.74 61.55
CA ILE A 194 0.93 -11.13 61.48
C ILE A 194 0.10 -11.65 62.65
N ALA A 195 -0.10 -12.97 62.78
CA ALA A 195 -0.91 -13.56 63.84
C ALA A 195 -0.45 -13.14 65.26
N TRP A 196 0.86 -12.98 65.46
CA TRP A 196 1.41 -12.47 66.71
C TRP A 196 1.08 -11.00 66.94
N LEU A 197 1.24 -10.13 65.92
CA LEU A 197 0.85 -8.73 66.01
C LEU A 197 -0.66 -8.57 66.21
N LEU A 198 -1.48 -9.44 65.63
CA LEU A 198 -2.94 -9.41 65.74
C LEU A 198 -3.45 -9.69 67.16
N LYS A 199 -2.66 -10.28 68.06
CA LYS A 199 -3.07 -10.52 69.45
C LYS A 199 -3.40 -9.24 70.24
N GLY A 200 -2.93 -8.08 69.77
CA GLY A 200 -3.25 -6.78 70.36
C GLY A 200 -4.41 -6.04 69.67
N TRP A 201 -5.09 -6.68 68.71
CA TRP A 201 -6.17 -6.09 67.93
C TRP A 201 -7.47 -6.88 68.14
N ASP A 202 -8.48 -6.23 68.73
CA ASP A 202 -9.75 -6.87 69.08
C ASP A 202 -10.82 -6.78 67.97
N ASP A 203 -10.56 -6.02 66.90
CA ASP A 203 -11.50 -5.74 65.81
C ASP A 203 -11.12 -6.47 64.52
N LEU A 204 -11.67 -7.68 64.35
CA LEU A 204 -11.51 -8.51 63.15
C LEU A 204 -12.05 -7.83 61.87
N GLU A 205 -13.07 -6.98 61.99
CA GLU A 205 -13.64 -6.28 60.83
C GLU A 205 -12.67 -5.22 60.31
N MET A 206 -12.06 -4.45 61.21
CA MET A 206 -11.04 -3.47 60.86
C MET A 206 -9.77 -4.14 60.29
N LEU A 207 -9.41 -5.34 60.74
CA LEU A 207 -8.30 -6.12 60.15
C LEU A 207 -8.60 -6.58 58.72
N GLY A 208 -9.82 -7.05 58.47
CA GLY A 208 -10.29 -7.39 57.12
C GLY A 208 -10.27 -6.18 56.19
N ARG A 209 -10.73 -5.02 56.66
CA ARG A 209 -10.66 -3.74 55.92
C ARG A 209 -9.21 -3.38 55.61
N LEU A 210 -8.31 -3.47 56.59
CA LEU A 210 -6.89 -3.14 56.40
C LEU A 210 -6.22 -4.03 55.36
N ALA A 211 -6.47 -5.35 55.42
CA ALA A 211 -5.94 -6.30 54.45
C ALA A 211 -6.46 -6.01 53.02
N LEU A 212 -7.76 -5.75 52.90
CA LEU A 212 -8.39 -5.44 51.61
C LEU A 212 -7.91 -4.10 51.03
N THR A 213 -7.81 -3.07 51.86
CA THR A 213 -7.22 -1.77 51.48
C THR A 213 -5.76 -1.93 51.05
N THR A 214 -4.98 -2.79 51.73
CA THR A 214 -3.59 -3.07 51.34
C THR A 214 -3.52 -3.75 49.97
N LEU A 215 -4.38 -4.74 49.72
CA LEU A 215 -4.47 -5.41 48.42
C LEU A 215 -4.85 -4.43 47.29
N LEU A 216 -5.86 -3.58 47.52
CA LEU A 216 -6.26 -2.55 46.56
C LEU A 216 -5.13 -1.53 46.31
N GLY A 217 -4.36 -1.18 47.33
CA GLY A 217 -3.17 -0.34 47.19
C GLY A 217 -2.09 -0.96 46.29
N LEU A 218 -1.84 -2.26 46.41
CA LEU A 218 -0.92 -2.98 45.52
C LEU A 218 -1.43 -3.02 44.08
N LEU A 219 -2.73 -3.26 43.90
CA LEU A 219 -3.36 -3.21 42.58
C LEU A 219 -3.31 -1.81 41.97
N ALA A 220 -3.43 -0.75 42.76
CA ALA A 220 -3.26 0.63 42.29
C ALA A 220 -1.84 0.90 41.75
N VAL A 221 -0.81 0.38 42.40
CA VAL A 221 0.57 0.45 41.89
C VAL A 221 0.70 -0.31 40.57
N LEU A 222 0.08 -1.50 40.46
CA LEU A 222 0.07 -2.27 39.22
C LEU A 222 -0.70 -1.57 38.10
N THR A 223 -1.85 -0.95 38.39
CA THR A 223 -2.63 -0.15 37.43
C THR A 223 -1.82 1.06 36.96
N ALA A 224 -1.15 1.78 37.86
CA ALA A 224 -0.27 2.89 37.49
C ALA A 224 0.89 2.42 36.59
N ARG A 225 1.50 1.28 36.89
CA ARG A 225 2.53 0.67 36.04
C ARG A 225 1.97 0.30 34.66
N ALA A 226 0.81 -0.34 34.60
CA ALA A 226 0.18 -0.74 33.34
C ALA A 226 -0.15 0.48 32.47
N ALA A 227 -0.73 1.53 33.07
CA ALA A 227 -1.03 2.79 32.38
C ALA A 227 0.24 3.47 31.85
N TYR A 228 1.31 3.55 32.65
CA TYR A 228 2.59 4.12 32.20
C TYR A 228 3.19 3.35 31.03
N ARG A 229 3.14 2.01 31.07
CA ARG A 229 3.62 1.17 29.98
C ARG A 229 2.81 1.37 28.70
N ALA A 230 1.48 1.32 28.79
CA ALA A 230 0.61 1.50 27.63
C ALA A 230 0.79 2.89 26.98
N ALA A 231 0.97 3.95 27.78
CA ALA A 231 1.08 5.31 27.29
C ALA A 231 2.49 5.71 26.78
N TYR A 232 3.56 5.16 27.37
CA TYR A 232 4.93 5.65 27.11
C TYR A 232 5.92 4.59 26.63
N ILE A 233 5.66 3.29 26.84
CA ILE A 233 6.60 2.22 26.48
C ILE A 233 6.08 1.42 25.28
N ASN A 234 4.81 1.03 25.32
CA ASN A 234 4.19 0.13 24.35
C ASN A 234 3.30 0.86 23.33
N TYR A 235 3.23 2.19 23.37
CA TYR A 235 2.32 2.98 22.53
C TYR A 235 2.58 2.82 21.01
N ASP A 236 3.79 2.36 20.65
CA ASP A 236 4.25 2.08 19.28
C ASP A 236 4.40 0.58 18.98
N ASN A 237 3.85 -0.27 19.83
CA ASN A 237 3.91 -1.72 19.68
C ASN A 237 2.49 -2.30 19.54
N PRO A 238 2.32 -3.34 18.72
CA PRO A 238 1.04 -4.03 18.54
C PRO A 238 0.65 -4.92 19.72
N THR A 239 1.41 -4.90 20.81
CA THR A 239 1.23 -5.75 21.98
C THR A 239 0.12 -5.28 22.92
N GLU A 240 -0.44 -4.09 22.72
CA GLU A 240 -1.48 -3.50 23.56
C GLU A 240 -2.84 -3.55 22.87
N TYR A 241 -3.85 -4.14 23.52
CA TYR A 241 -5.25 -4.10 23.07
C TYR A 241 -5.89 -2.70 23.01
N LEU A 242 -5.21 -1.65 23.51
CA LEU A 242 -5.67 -0.27 23.37
C LEU A 242 -5.26 0.35 22.04
N VAL A 243 -4.22 -0.17 21.39
CA VAL A 243 -3.66 0.45 20.19
C VAL A 243 -4.41 -0.05 18.97
N TYR A 244 -4.82 0.88 18.11
CA TYR A 244 -5.48 0.59 16.85
C TYR A 244 -4.87 1.45 15.74
N ALA A 245 -4.69 0.85 14.57
CA ALA A 245 -4.47 1.54 13.29
C ALA A 245 -3.24 2.48 13.14
N HIS A 246 -2.30 2.48 14.09
CA HIS A 246 -0.96 3.08 13.98
C HIS A 246 0.08 2.39 14.89
N SER A 247 -0.17 1.13 15.27
CA SER A 247 0.61 0.37 16.27
C SER A 247 1.97 -0.12 15.78
N ALA A 248 2.27 0.03 14.49
CA ALA A 248 3.57 -0.33 13.94
C ALA A 248 4.46 0.90 13.82
N THR A 249 5.72 0.76 14.23
CA THR A 249 6.75 1.81 14.07
C THR A 249 6.91 2.26 12.61
N GLY A 250 6.57 1.42 11.63
CA GLY A 250 6.64 1.71 10.20
C GLY A 250 5.90 2.99 9.80
N VAL A 251 4.65 3.17 10.26
CA VAL A 251 3.83 4.36 9.96
C VAL A 251 4.52 5.64 10.41
N LYS A 252 5.10 5.64 11.61
CA LYS A 252 5.76 6.81 12.19
C LYS A 252 7.11 7.08 11.54
N ARG A 253 7.86 6.03 11.19
CA ARG A 253 9.13 6.16 10.47
C ARG A 253 8.92 6.75 9.08
N ALA A 254 7.95 6.24 8.33
CA ALA A 254 7.58 6.78 7.04
C ALA A 254 7.11 8.24 7.16
N LEU A 255 6.21 8.55 8.10
CA LEU A 255 5.78 9.94 8.33
C LEU A 255 6.94 10.88 8.68
N ALA A 256 7.88 10.44 9.52
CA ALA A 256 9.06 11.22 9.88
C ALA A 256 9.97 11.47 8.67
N GLN A 257 10.17 10.47 7.81
CA GLN A 257 10.92 10.62 6.56
C GLN A 257 10.24 11.60 5.60
N ILE A 258 8.92 11.50 5.45
CA ILE A 258 8.13 12.42 4.61
C ILE A 258 8.26 13.86 5.14
N GLN A 259 8.08 14.05 6.44
CA GLN A 259 8.18 15.36 7.08
C GLN A 259 9.57 15.96 6.93
N GLU A 260 10.64 15.20 7.22
CA GLU A 260 12.02 15.67 7.06
C GLU A 260 12.32 16.07 5.61
N LEU A 261 11.88 15.26 4.64
CA LEU A 261 12.07 15.53 3.22
C LEU A 261 11.36 16.82 2.82
N THR A 262 10.12 16.98 3.25
CA THR A 262 9.25 18.10 2.92
C THR A 262 9.78 19.41 3.50
N GLU A 263 10.15 19.44 4.78
CA GLU A 263 10.70 20.62 5.47
C GLU A 263 12.06 21.08 4.90
N ARG A 264 12.84 20.16 4.31
CA ARG A 264 14.18 20.48 3.76
C ARG A 264 14.16 20.89 2.31
N THR A 265 13.16 20.48 1.54
CA THR A 265 13.13 20.68 0.07
C THR A 265 12.03 21.63 -0.38
N THR A 266 11.04 21.92 0.48
CA THR A 266 9.93 22.84 0.20
C THR A 266 9.78 23.87 1.33
N ASP A 267 9.01 24.95 1.10
CA ASP A 267 8.72 25.97 2.12
C ASP A 267 7.57 25.49 3.02
N GLY A 268 7.89 24.64 4.00
CA GLY A 268 6.89 24.03 4.89
C GLY A 268 6.36 22.71 4.37
N LEU A 269 5.05 22.45 4.46
CA LEU A 269 4.40 21.16 4.15
C LEU A 269 3.83 21.08 2.72
N GLU A 270 4.54 21.64 1.74
CA GLU A 270 4.03 21.81 0.37
C GLU A 270 4.36 20.66 -0.57
N MET A 271 5.18 19.69 -0.16
CA MET A 271 5.51 18.54 -0.98
C MET A 271 4.26 17.73 -1.35
N MET A 272 4.16 17.31 -2.62
CA MET A 272 3.13 16.37 -3.04
C MET A 272 3.41 14.99 -2.44
N VAL A 273 2.47 14.52 -1.63
CA VAL A 273 2.50 13.18 -1.01
C VAL A 273 1.28 12.41 -1.50
N ALA A 274 1.51 11.39 -2.32
CA ALA A 274 0.46 10.55 -2.87
C ALA A 274 0.20 9.32 -1.98
N TYR A 275 -1.05 8.90 -1.82
CA TYR A 275 -1.43 7.70 -1.06
C TYR A 275 -2.64 6.97 -1.66
N ASP A 276 -2.68 5.64 -1.52
CA ASP A 276 -3.77 4.78 -2.04
C ASP A 276 -4.88 4.53 -1.01
N ASP A 277 -5.85 3.69 -1.40
CA ASP A 277 -6.96 3.24 -0.57
C ASP A 277 -6.50 2.43 0.66
N GLU A 278 -5.45 1.62 0.51
CA GLU A 278 -4.90 0.80 1.59
C GLU A 278 -4.11 1.61 2.63
N THR A 279 -3.42 2.66 2.21
CA THR A 279 -2.65 3.54 3.11
C THR A 279 -3.44 4.76 3.57
N THR A 280 -4.67 4.96 3.09
CA THR A 280 -5.53 6.09 3.47
C THR A 280 -5.62 6.27 4.97
N TYR A 281 -5.83 5.21 5.75
CA TYR A 281 -5.72 5.29 7.21
C TYR A 281 -4.40 4.67 7.70
N PRO A 282 -3.58 5.40 8.48
CA PRO A 282 -3.86 6.69 9.13
C PRO A 282 -3.35 7.93 8.36
N TYR A 283 -2.78 7.79 7.16
CA TYR A 283 -2.08 8.90 6.51
C TYR A 283 -2.98 10.07 6.12
N TRP A 284 -4.24 9.86 5.75
CA TRP A 284 -5.19 10.96 5.52
C TRP A 284 -5.27 11.91 6.73
N TRP A 285 -5.19 11.39 7.96
CA TRP A 285 -5.18 12.22 9.16
C TRP A 285 -3.84 12.93 9.40
N TYR A 286 -2.73 12.24 9.15
CA TYR A 286 -1.37 12.79 9.35
C TYR A 286 -0.97 13.79 8.26
N LEU A 287 -1.49 13.61 7.05
CA LEU A 287 -1.22 14.45 5.88
C LEU A 287 -2.25 15.58 5.71
N ARG A 288 -3.22 15.74 6.62
CA ARG A 288 -4.27 16.77 6.53
C ARG A 288 -3.73 18.21 6.43
N ASP A 289 -2.53 18.43 6.96
CA ASP A 289 -1.86 19.73 7.01
C ASP A 289 -0.88 19.90 5.81
N TYR A 290 -0.72 18.88 4.96
CA TYR A 290 0.05 18.96 3.71
C TYR A 290 -0.82 19.54 2.61
N SER A 291 -0.37 20.62 1.97
CA SER A 291 -1.20 21.39 1.02
C SER A 291 -1.43 20.67 -0.31
N ASN A 292 -0.51 19.77 -0.71
CA ASN A 292 -0.50 19.10 -2.01
C ASN A 292 -0.65 17.56 -1.92
N GLN A 293 -1.31 17.04 -0.87
CA GLN A 293 -1.57 15.59 -0.78
C GLN A 293 -2.47 15.09 -1.93
N LYS A 294 -2.19 13.89 -2.48
CA LYS A 294 -2.94 13.29 -3.60
C LYS A 294 -3.44 11.88 -3.27
N TYR A 295 -4.74 11.73 -3.07
CA TYR A 295 -5.36 10.41 -3.00
C TYR A 295 -5.56 9.82 -4.40
N TYR A 296 -5.06 8.61 -4.65
CA TYR A 296 -5.17 7.96 -5.98
C TYR A 296 -5.94 6.63 -5.99
N GLY A 297 -6.38 6.13 -4.83
CA GLY A 297 -7.17 4.90 -4.73
C GLY A 297 -6.46 3.66 -5.27
N ALA A 298 -7.24 2.67 -5.73
CA ALA A 298 -6.74 1.34 -6.13
C ALA A 298 -6.10 1.26 -7.53
N SER A 299 -6.10 2.36 -8.28
CA SER A 299 -5.71 2.39 -9.69
C SER A 299 -4.65 3.47 -9.92
N PRO A 300 -3.37 3.17 -9.67
CA PRO A 300 -2.31 4.14 -9.91
C PRO A 300 -2.23 4.51 -11.40
N THR A 301 -2.00 5.79 -11.65
CA THR A 301 -1.80 6.35 -13.00
C THR A 301 -0.41 6.95 -13.10
N ARG A 302 0.04 7.22 -14.32
CA ARG A 302 1.39 7.72 -14.60
C ARG A 302 1.63 9.13 -14.08
N GLU A 303 0.57 9.91 -13.88
CA GLU A 303 0.63 11.22 -13.20
C GLU A 303 1.28 11.14 -11.82
N LEU A 304 1.28 9.97 -11.19
CA LEU A 304 1.96 9.76 -9.90
C LEU A 304 3.48 9.93 -10.00
N ARG A 305 4.09 9.87 -11.19
CA ARG A 305 5.52 10.21 -11.39
C ARG A 305 5.86 11.66 -11.02
N GLU A 306 4.86 12.53 -11.03
CA GLU A 306 5.02 13.91 -10.58
C GLU A 306 5.17 14.00 -9.06
N ALA A 307 4.62 13.05 -8.31
CA ALA A 307 4.66 13.01 -6.85
C ALA A 307 6.07 12.60 -6.36
N PRO A 308 6.78 13.46 -5.60
CA PRO A 308 8.06 13.09 -4.99
C PRO A 308 7.94 11.91 -4.02
N VAL A 309 6.78 11.75 -3.39
CA VAL A 309 6.52 10.74 -2.36
C VAL A 309 5.24 9.99 -2.70
N ILE A 310 5.31 8.66 -2.68
CA ILE A 310 4.16 7.78 -2.90
C ILE A 310 4.08 6.72 -1.80
N LEU A 311 2.95 6.64 -1.13
CA LEU A 311 2.58 5.58 -0.20
C LEU A 311 1.67 4.58 -0.91
N VAL A 312 1.92 3.29 -0.74
CA VAL A 312 1.13 2.23 -1.37
C VAL A 312 1.00 1.01 -0.45
N GLY A 313 -0.17 0.38 -0.43
CA GLY A 313 -0.42 -0.89 0.23
C GLY A 313 -0.06 -2.08 -0.64
N ASP A 314 0.11 -3.24 -0.01
CA ASP A 314 0.49 -4.50 -0.67
C ASP A 314 -0.43 -4.92 -1.82
N ASN A 315 -1.73 -4.68 -1.72
CA ASN A 315 -2.69 -4.97 -2.80
C ASN A 315 -2.43 -4.22 -4.12
N ASN A 316 -1.66 -3.12 -4.07
CA ASN A 316 -1.39 -2.25 -5.22
C ASN A 316 0.08 -2.29 -5.69
N TYR A 317 0.94 -3.13 -5.10
CA TYR A 317 2.38 -3.19 -5.44
C TYR A 317 2.64 -3.48 -6.93
N ALA A 318 1.95 -4.46 -7.52
CA ALA A 318 2.14 -4.81 -8.93
C ALA A 318 1.69 -3.67 -9.87
N LYS A 319 0.71 -2.87 -9.45
CA LYS A 319 0.13 -1.79 -10.27
C LYS A 319 0.99 -0.53 -10.24
N ILE A 320 1.66 -0.25 -9.13
CA ILE A 320 2.48 0.96 -8.97
C ILE A 320 3.88 0.79 -9.59
N GLU A 321 4.39 -0.44 -9.69
CA GLU A 321 5.74 -0.71 -10.17
C GLU A 321 6.05 -0.07 -11.55
N PRO A 322 5.16 -0.13 -12.56
CA PRO A 322 5.37 0.54 -13.85
C PRO A 322 5.42 2.08 -13.76
N VAL A 323 4.82 2.66 -12.71
CA VAL A 323 4.82 4.10 -12.46
C VAL A 323 6.15 4.52 -11.87
N VAL A 324 6.60 3.86 -10.80
CA VAL A 324 7.81 4.25 -10.06
C VAL A 324 9.09 3.83 -10.78
N GLY A 325 9.11 2.62 -11.35
CA GLY A 325 10.29 2.05 -12.00
C GLY A 325 11.58 2.31 -11.24
N MET A 326 12.62 2.70 -11.97
CA MET A 326 13.96 3.00 -11.41
C MET A 326 14.08 4.40 -10.80
N ALA A 327 13.06 5.25 -10.89
CA ALA A 327 13.12 6.66 -10.49
C ALA A 327 12.96 6.90 -8.98
N TYR A 328 12.56 5.88 -8.21
CA TYR A 328 12.27 5.98 -6.78
C TYR A 328 13.11 5.00 -5.96
N TYR A 329 13.45 5.40 -4.73
CA TYR A 329 13.85 4.48 -3.66
C TYR A 329 12.62 3.85 -3.04
N ARG A 330 12.69 2.57 -2.68
CA ARG A 330 11.62 1.81 -2.03
C ARG A 330 11.97 1.53 -0.57
N PHE A 331 11.04 1.82 0.34
CA PHE A 331 11.14 1.47 1.75
C PHE A 331 9.93 0.65 2.18
N ASP A 332 10.15 -0.60 2.58
CA ASP A 332 9.10 -1.52 3.03
C ASP A 332 8.86 -1.39 4.54
N TYR A 333 7.59 -1.31 4.93
CA TYR A 333 7.17 -1.15 6.31
C TYR A 333 5.96 -2.01 6.65
N ASN A 334 5.87 -2.45 7.91
CA ASN A 334 4.66 -3.04 8.45
C ASN A 334 3.67 -1.94 8.87
N ARG A 335 2.39 -2.13 8.52
CA ARG A 335 1.25 -1.33 8.95
C ARG A 335 0.30 -2.24 9.71
N ILE A 336 0.30 -2.15 11.04
CA ILE A 336 -0.55 -3.01 11.87
C ILE A 336 -1.86 -2.30 12.16
N TRP A 337 -2.96 -2.95 11.77
CA TRP A 337 -4.31 -2.46 11.99
C TRP A 337 -4.86 -2.87 13.37
N TRP A 338 -4.60 -4.12 13.80
CA TRP A 338 -5.07 -4.69 15.08
C TRP A 338 -3.99 -5.52 15.81
N PRO A 339 -3.99 -5.53 17.16
CA PRO A 339 -3.23 -6.51 17.96
C PRO A 339 -3.72 -7.96 17.72
N ASP A 340 -3.00 -8.94 18.27
CA ASP A 340 -3.32 -10.38 18.17
C ASP A 340 -4.81 -10.66 18.48
N GLN A 341 -5.47 -11.40 17.59
CA GLN A 341 -6.91 -11.65 17.62
C GLN A 341 -7.26 -13.08 18.05
N ASP A 342 -6.35 -13.82 18.70
CA ASP A 342 -6.65 -15.20 19.11
C ASP A 342 -7.82 -15.32 20.08
N TYR A 343 -8.22 -14.25 20.76
CA TYR A 343 -9.43 -14.24 21.56
C TYR A 343 -10.72 -14.36 20.75
N TYR A 344 -10.70 -14.35 19.41
CA TYR A 344 -11.87 -14.66 18.59
C TYR A 344 -12.28 -16.13 18.77
N ASP A 345 -13.57 -16.42 18.58
CA ASP A 345 -14.14 -17.77 18.61
C ASP A 345 -13.73 -18.61 19.84
N LEU A 346 -13.71 -17.99 21.02
CA LEU A 346 -13.47 -18.70 22.28
C LEU A 346 -14.49 -19.83 22.48
N THR A 347 -13.99 -21.05 22.51
CA THR A 347 -14.76 -22.24 22.86
C THR A 347 -14.56 -22.60 24.34
N TRP A 348 -15.49 -23.36 24.90
CA TRP A 348 -15.36 -23.86 26.27
C TRP A 348 -14.09 -24.71 26.47
N GLU A 349 -13.67 -25.44 25.43
CA GLU A 349 -12.43 -26.22 25.44
C GLU A 349 -11.20 -25.31 25.55
N ARG A 350 -11.13 -24.23 24.76
CA ARG A 350 -10.03 -23.25 24.83
C ARG A 350 -9.98 -22.56 26.19
N ILE A 351 -11.14 -22.19 26.75
CA ILE A 351 -11.23 -21.62 28.10
C ILE A 351 -10.74 -22.61 29.15
N ARG A 352 -11.20 -23.88 29.08
CA ARG A 352 -10.74 -24.93 29.99
C ARG A 352 -9.23 -25.12 29.88
N ASN A 353 -8.69 -25.21 28.66
CA ASN A 353 -7.25 -25.34 28.42
C ASN A 353 -6.49 -24.15 29.03
N ALA A 354 -6.96 -22.92 28.81
CA ALA A 354 -6.38 -21.71 29.39
C ALA A 354 -6.37 -21.71 30.93
N LEU A 355 -7.33 -22.38 31.58
CA LEU A 355 -7.38 -22.50 33.04
C LEU A 355 -6.61 -23.70 33.60
N THR A 356 -6.50 -24.79 32.85
CA THR A 356 -5.89 -26.03 33.37
C THR A 356 -4.44 -26.24 32.94
N ASN A 357 -4.05 -25.78 31.75
CA ASN A 357 -2.70 -25.95 31.22
C ASN A 357 -1.73 -24.97 31.92
N PRO A 358 -0.68 -25.44 32.61
CA PRO A 358 0.29 -24.58 33.29
C PRO A 358 1.07 -23.65 32.36
N GLU A 359 1.44 -24.12 31.16
CA GLU A 359 2.21 -23.33 30.16
C GLU A 359 1.34 -22.21 29.59
N MET A 360 0.09 -22.52 29.23
CA MET A 360 -0.86 -21.52 28.74
C MET A 360 -1.16 -20.46 29.82
N ARG A 361 -1.33 -20.86 31.08
CA ARG A 361 -1.52 -19.89 32.18
C ARG A 361 -0.32 -18.98 32.38
N ALA A 362 0.90 -19.55 32.32
CA ALA A 362 2.11 -18.75 32.39
C ALA A 362 2.20 -17.76 31.21
N ALA A 363 1.84 -18.19 30.00
CA ALA A 363 1.79 -17.33 28.83
C ALA A 363 0.77 -16.19 28.96
N LEU A 364 -0.47 -16.49 29.37
CA LEU A 364 -1.51 -15.48 29.59
C LEU A 364 -1.13 -14.50 30.71
N TRP A 365 -0.42 -14.97 31.74
CA TRP A 365 0.09 -14.12 32.79
C TRP A 365 1.15 -13.13 32.28
N GLU A 366 2.07 -13.56 31.41
CA GLU A 366 3.03 -12.66 30.77
C GLU A 366 2.35 -11.63 29.86
N ILE A 367 1.29 -12.01 29.13
CA ILE A 367 0.50 -11.05 28.35
C ILE A 367 -0.17 -10.03 29.29
N TRP A 368 -0.83 -10.49 30.36
CA TRP A 368 -1.54 -9.63 31.29
C TRP A 368 -0.61 -8.70 32.08
N LEU A 369 0.54 -9.17 32.54
CA LEU A 369 1.46 -8.38 33.36
C LEU A 369 2.46 -7.57 32.52
N ASN A 370 2.93 -8.15 31.42
CA ASN A 370 4.07 -7.67 30.65
C ASN A 370 3.80 -7.40 29.17
N ARG A 371 2.62 -7.72 28.65
CA ARG A 371 2.31 -7.64 27.20
C ARG A 371 3.33 -8.40 26.35
N ASP A 372 3.91 -9.45 26.92
CA ASP A 372 4.90 -10.29 26.26
C ASP A 372 4.22 -11.54 25.72
N TYR A 373 4.20 -11.65 24.39
CA TYR A 373 3.58 -12.75 23.66
C TYR A 373 4.56 -13.91 23.40
N THR A 374 5.83 -13.81 23.78
CA THR A 374 6.87 -14.80 23.45
C THR A 374 6.50 -16.20 23.94
N LYS A 375 6.07 -16.33 25.20
CA LYS A 375 5.61 -17.61 25.74
C LYS A 375 4.32 -18.10 25.09
N TYR A 376 3.40 -17.18 24.78
CA TYR A 376 2.14 -17.52 24.14
C TYR A 376 2.37 -18.09 22.75
N ALA A 377 3.22 -17.44 21.96
CA ALA A 377 3.65 -17.87 20.64
C ALA A 377 4.26 -19.28 20.67
N ALA A 378 5.13 -19.56 21.65
CA ALA A 378 5.72 -20.89 21.83
C ALA A 378 4.68 -21.98 22.13
N VAL A 379 3.69 -21.69 23.00
CA VAL A 379 2.65 -22.65 23.40
C VAL A 379 1.61 -22.86 22.29
N THR A 380 1.30 -21.84 21.49
CA THR A 380 0.35 -21.94 20.37
C THR A 380 1.01 -22.37 19.05
N GLY A 381 2.34 -22.48 19.03
CA GLY A 381 3.09 -22.82 17.81
C GLY A 381 3.15 -21.68 16.79
N LYS A 382 2.86 -20.43 17.19
CA LYS A 382 2.94 -19.26 16.32
C LYS A 382 4.38 -18.75 16.22
N THR A 383 4.80 -18.43 15.01
CA THR A 383 6.05 -17.68 14.77
C THR A 383 5.80 -16.19 14.50
N THR A 384 4.53 -15.79 14.35
CA THR A 384 4.07 -14.49 13.84
C THR A 384 3.76 -13.45 14.92
N LEU A 385 4.14 -13.66 16.19
CA LEU A 385 3.86 -12.70 17.27
C LEU A 385 5.10 -11.89 17.67
N THR A 386 5.94 -11.57 16.69
CA THR A 386 7.11 -10.68 16.87
C THR A 386 6.93 -9.41 16.04
N LEU A 387 7.58 -8.32 16.43
CA LEU A 387 7.43 -7.01 15.75
C LEU A 387 7.62 -7.09 14.21
N PRO A 388 8.60 -7.83 13.66
CA PRO A 388 8.78 -7.93 12.21
C PRO A 388 7.71 -8.75 11.48
N ASN A 389 7.01 -9.66 12.15
CA ASN A 389 6.14 -10.64 11.51
C ASN A 389 4.76 -10.77 12.17
N TRP A 390 4.32 -9.70 12.84
CA TRP A 390 3.05 -9.63 13.57
C TRP A 390 1.88 -10.07 12.68
N ASP A 391 0.95 -10.84 13.24
CA ASP A 391 -0.27 -11.30 12.55
C ASP A 391 -1.51 -11.03 13.43
N PRO A 392 -2.52 -10.29 12.96
CA PRO A 392 -2.66 -9.71 11.61
C PRO A 392 -1.81 -8.44 11.40
N ALA A 393 -1.24 -8.28 10.21
CA ALA A 393 -0.56 -7.05 9.77
C ALA A 393 -0.70 -6.85 8.26
N ASP A 394 -0.88 -5.60 7.85
CA ASP A 394 -0.79 -5.19 6.45
C ASP A 394 0.64 -4.69 6.16
N ARG A 395 1.03 -4.66 4.89
CA ARG A 395 2.32 -4.07 4.48
C ARG A 395 2.09 -2.79 3.71
N MET A 396 3.05 -1.88 3.81
CA MET A 396 3.07 -0.64 3.04
C MET A 396 4.47 -0.37 2.50
N ARG A 397 4.52 0.27 1.33
CA ARG A 397 5.76 0.82 0.76
C ARG A 397 5.69 2.32 0.74
N LEU A 398 6.82 2.93 1.06
CA LEU A 398 7.09 4.33 0.81
C LEU A 398 8.07 4.39 -0.36
N TYR A 399 7.66 5.07 -1.44
CA TYR A 399 8.53 5.43 -2.54
C TYR A 399 8.93 6.89 -2.42
N ILE A 400 10.22 7.17 -2.53
CA ILE A 400 10.78 8.54 -2.55
C ILE A 400 11.57 8.73 -3.83
N ARG A 401 11.24 9.75 -4.61
CA ARG A 401 11.90 10.01 -5.90
C ARG A 401 13.38 10.34 -5.68
N LYS A 402 14.27 9.72 -6.46
CA LYS A 402 15.72 9.74 -6.22
C LYS A 402 16.32 11.16 -6.32
N ASP A 403 15.82 11.99 -7.24
CA ASP A 403 16.21 13.41 -7.41
C ASP A 403 15.90 14.27 -6.18
N VAL A 404 14.78 14.00 -5.50
CA VAL A 404 14.37 14.72 -4.29
C VAL A 404 15.11 14.18 -3.06
N ALA A 405 15.28 12.86 -2.96
CA ALA A 405 16.09 12.24 -1.91
C ALA A 405 17.56 12.72 -1.94
N ALA A 406 18.14 12.93 -3.12
CA ALA A 406 19.51 13.42 -3.28
C ALA A 406 19.74 14.83 -2.70
N GLN A 407 18.68 15.62 -2.50
CA GLN A 407 18.77 16.94 -1.86
C GLN A 407 18.92 16.83 -0.33
N VAL A 408 18.67 15.65 0.25
CA VAL A 408 18.72 15.40 1.70
C VAL A 408 19.79 14.35 2.01
N TRP A 409 20.93 14.81 2.53
CA TRP A 409 22.14 14.00 2.78
C TRP A 409 21.91 12.68 3.55
N ASN A 410 20.98 12.65 4.52
CA ASN A 410 20.69 11.45 5.32
C ASN A 410 19.86 10.39 4.58
N LEU A 411 19.13 10.78 3.53
CA LEU A 411 18.35 9.87 2.69
C LEU A 411 19.14 9.41 1.45
N GLY A 412 20.12 10.20 1.01
CA GLY A 412 21.10 9.80 -0.01
C GLY A 412 22.18 8.82 0.47
N ALA A 413 22.24 8.53 1.77
CA ALA A 413 23.14 7.55 2.39
C ALA A 413 22.35 6.34 2.92
N ALA A 414 21.54 5.71 2.06
CA ALA A 414 21.00 4.38 2.34
C ALA A 414 22.16 3.43 2.71
N PRO A 415 21.96 2.44 3.59
CA PRO A 415 22.99 1.44 3.88
C PRO A 415 23.51 0.85 2.56
N GLU A 416 24.83 0.72 2.47
CA GLU A 416 25.63 0.28 1.31
C GLU A 416 25.11 -0.97 0.57
N SER A 417 24.17 -1.70 1.17
CA SER A 417 23.57 -2.92 0.62
C SER A 417 22.44 -2.71 -0.40
N GLU A 418 21.89 -1.51 -0.59
CA GLU A 418 20.80 -1.27 -1.58
C GLU A 418 20.92 0.06 -2.34
N ILE A 419 22.11 0.66 -2.42
CA ILE A 419 22.36 1.68 -3.44
C ILE A 419 22.60 0.91 -4.74
N GLU A 420 21.53 0.56 -5.45
CA GLU A 420 21.62 0.45 -6.91
C GLU A 420 22.24 1.77 -7.36
N GLU A 421 23.47 1.69 -7.88
CA GLU A 421 24.18 2.81 -8.50
C GLU A 421 23.18 3.68 -9.26
N LEU A 422 23.31 5.00 -9.12
CA LEU A 422 22.69 5.95 -10.04
C LEU A 422 22.86 5.36 -11.44
N LEU A 423 21.77 4.85 -12.02
CA LEU A 423 21.80 4.37 -13.38
C LEU A 423 22.02 5.63 -14.20
N ALA A 424 23.30 5.86 -14.53
CA ALA A 424 23.74 6.14 -15.87
C ALA A 424 22.69 5.65 -16.87
N ASP A 425 22.45 6.43 -17.92
CA ASP A 425 21.71 5.95 -19.08
C ASP A 425 22.10 4.47 -19.31
N PRO A 426 21.19 3.48 -19.23
CA PRO A 426 21.58 2.07 -19.24
C PRO A 426 22.24 1.67 -20.56
N TYR A 427 22.22 2.58 -21.54
CA TYR A 427 22.89 2.47 -22.82
C TYR A 427 24.32 3.03 -22.81
N GLU A 428 24.73 3.74 -21.76
CA GLU A 428 26.04 4.40 -21.64
C GLU A 428 27.20 3.41 -21.83
N GLY A 429 28.21 3.83 -22.57
CA GLY A 429 29.38 3.00 -22.90
C GLY A 429 29.19 2.02 -24.06
N LYS A 430 27.97 1.86 -24.59
CA LYS A 430 27.67 1.02 -25.78
C LYS A 430 27.37 1.84 -27.06
N GLY A 431 27.71 3.13 -27.05
CA GLY A 431 27.57 3.99 -28.22
C GLY A 431 28.58 3.62 -29.30
N VAL A 432 28.12 3.48 -30.54
CA VAL A 432 28.96 3.30 -31.72
C VAL A 432 28.84 4.52 -32.64
N SER A 433 29.92 4.84 -33.34
CA SER A 433 29.90 5.90 -34.36
C SER A 433 29.61 5.27 -35.71
N LEU A 434 28.40 5.50 -36.22
CA LEU A 434 28.01 5.16 -37.59
C LEU A 434 27.83 6.45 -38.38
N ILE A 435 28.37 6.46 -39.59
CA ILE A 435 28.20 7.54 -40.56
C ILE A 435 27.33 7.01 -41.68
N ALA A 436 26.29 7.76 -42.03
CA ALA A 436 25.42 7.38 -43.12
C ALA A 436 26.17 7.30 -44.45
N ASP A 437 26.02 6.19 -45.16
CA ASP A 437 26.61 5.95 -46.48
C ASP A 437 25.77 6.57 -47.61
N ALA A 438 24.51 6.90 -47.33
CA ALA A 438 23.68 7.73 -48.19
C ALA A 438 22.81 8.71 -47.39
N SER A 439 22.53 9.88 -47.99
CA SER A 439 21.53 10.81 -47.47
C SER A 439 20.73 11.41 -48.62
N LEU A 440 19.41 11.31 -48.53
CA LEU A 440 18.47 11.75 -49.55
C LEU A 440 17.57 12.86 -49.00
N GLY A 441 17.27 13.87 -49.81
CA GLY A 441 16.38 14.97 -49.46
C GLY A 441 17.08 16.23 -48.93
N GLY A 442 16.50 16.84 -47.89
CA GLY A 442 16.87 18.15 -47.34
C GLY A 442 15.74 19.18 -47.48
N ASN A 443 15.98 20.38 -46.95
CA ASN A 443 15.00 21.48 -46.96
C ASN A 443 14.48 21.79 -48.37
N GLY A 444 13.16 21.69 -48.54
CA GLY A 444 12.47 21.95 -49.81
C GLY A 444 12.20 20.70 -50.66
N VAL A 445 12.76 19.54 -50.30
CA VAL A 445 12.40 18.24 -50.89
C VAL A 445 11.37 17.53 -50.02
N PHE A 446 11.70 17.31 -48.75
CA PHE A 446 10.78 16.80 -47.74
C PHE A 446 10.39 17.90 -46.75
N ASN A 447 9.29 17.68 -46.04
CA ASN A 447 8.86 18.46 -44.90
C ASN A 447 8.34 17.51 -43.81
N LEU A 448 9.17 17.32 -42.79
CA LEU A 448 8.94 16.42 -41.67
C LEU A 448 8.58 14.99 -42.10
N PRO A 449 9.42 14.31 -42.92
CA PRO A 449 9.13 12.94 -43.35
C PRO A 449 9.12 12.01 -42.13
N ARG A 450 7.97 11.44 -41.77
CA ARG A 450 7.83 10.66 -40.52
C ARG A 450 8.18 9.20 -40.68
N ASN A 451 7.91 8.58 -41.82
CA ASN A 451 8.19 7.17 -42.04
C ASN A 451 8.42 6.85 -43.51
N LEU A 452 8.95 5.65 -43.74
CA LEU A 452 9.24 5.13 -45.07
C LEU A 452 9.09 3.60 -45.12
N ALA A 453 8.95 3.08 -46.34
CA ALA A 453 8.99 1.66 -46.64
C ALA A 453 9.90 1.39 -47.84
N VAL A 454 10.67 0.30 -47.77
CA VAL A 454 11.56 -0.14 -48.85
C VAL A 454 10.84 -1.19 -49.68
N ALA A 455 10.73 -0.94 -50.99
CA ALA A 455 10.17 -1.90 -51.93
C ALA A 455 11.18 -3.01 -52.26
N ALA A 456 10.69 -4.13 -52.80
CA ALA A 456 11.54 -5.28 -53.16
C ALA A 456 12.61 -4.96 -54.23
N ASP A 457 12.41 -3.91 -55.03
CA ASP A 457 13.38 -3.41 -56.01
C ASP A 457 14.39 -2.38 -55.42
N GLY A 458 14.30 -2.10 -54.11
CA GLY A 458 15.13 -1.14 -53.39
C GLY A 458 14.67 0.31 -53.48
N THR A 459 13.56 0.61 -54.19
CA THR A 459 12.98 1.95 -54.20
C THR A 459 12.28 2.26 -52.88
N LEU A 460 12.15 3.55 -52.55
CA LEU A 460 11.63 3.99 -51.26
C LEU A 460 10.29 4.69 -51.44
N TYR A 461 9.30 4.31 -50.65
CA TYR A 461 8.10 5.10 -50.46
C TYR A 461 8.19 5.87 -49.15
N VAL A 462 7.91 7.17 -49.20
CA VAL A 462 8.14 8.09 -48.08
C VAL A 462 6.86 8.82 -47.75
N ALA A 463 6.46 8.77 -46.48
CA ALA A 463 5.38 9.59 -45.95
C ALA A 463 5.93 11.01 -45.68
N ASP A 464 5.75 11.92 -46.65
CA ASP A 464 6.19 13.31 -46.59
C ASP A 464 5.14 14.14 -45.85
N THR A 465 5.12 13.96 -44.53
CA THR A 465 3.94 14.20 -43.68
C THR A 465 3.39 15.61 -43.76
N ASN A 466 4.22 16.64 -43.59
CA ASN A 466 3.73 18.03 -43.61
C ASN A 466 3.48 18.57 -45.03
N ASN A 467 3.89 17.84 -46.06
CA ASN A 467 3.48 18.11 -47.44
C ASN A 467 2.20 17.33 -47.82
N HIS A 468 1.64 16.53 -46.91
CA HIS A 468 0.39 15.79 -47.10
C HIS A 468 0.41 14.89 -48.35
N ARG A 469 1.55 14.23 -48.59
CA ARG A 469 1.77 13.42 -49.79
C ARG A 469 2.65 12.19 -49.51
N ILE A 470 2.62 11.26 -50.46
CA ILE A 470 3.57 10.15 -50.55
C ILE A 470 4.51 10.41 -51.72
N LEU A 471 5.80 10.18 -51.48
CA LEU A 471 6.84 10.21 -52.51
C LEU A 471 7.40 8.82 -52.72
N HIS A 472 7.38 8.35 -53.97
CA HIS A 472 8.08 7.14 -54.39
C HIS A 472 9.36 7.56 -55.12
N ILE A 473 10.51 7.24 -54.56
CA ILE A 473 11.82 7.67 -55.03
C ILE A 473 12.74 6.47 -55.26
N ASN A 474 13.71 6.63 -56.16
CA ASN A 474 14.80 5.66 -56.27
C ASN A 474 15.91 5.91 -55.23
N THR A 475 16.90 5.02 -55.16
CA THR A 475 18.03 5.11 -54.23
C THR A 475 18.96 6.30 -54.48
N ASN A 476 18.85 6.98 -55.62
CA ASN A 476 19.57 8.22 -55.91
C ASN A 476 18.77 9.48 -55.50
N GLY A 477 17.53 9.33 -55.00
CA GLY A 477 16.66 10.42 -54.60
C GLY A 477 15.82 11.04 -55.72
N GLU A 478 15.74 10.41 -56.89
CA GLU A 478 14.87 10.87 -57.98
C GLU A 478 13.43 10.41 -57.76
N THR A 479 12.46 11.32 -57.91
CA THR A 479 11.03 11.01 -57.80
C THR A 479 10.55 10.22 -59.01
N LEU A 480 10.03 9.02 -58.74
CA LEU A 480 9.37 8.14 -59.71
C LEU A 480 7.88 8.48 -59.81
N HIS A 481 7.22 8.53 -58.65
CA HIS A 481 5.81 8.86 -58.51
C HIS A 481 5.58 9.75 -57.28
N GLU A 482 4.56 10.60 -57.36
CA GLU A 482 4.10 11.46 -56.28
C GLU A 482 2.58 11.53 -56.32
N TRP A 483 1.95 11.39 -55.16
CA TRP A 483 0.50 11.57 -55.03
C TRP A 483 0.14 12.04 -53.63
N GLY A 484 -1.03 12.69 -53.52
CA GLY A 484 -1.48 13.30 -52.29
C GLY A 484 -1.58 14.81 -52.36
N SER A 485 -2.50 15.34 -51.58
CA SER A 485 -2.63 16.76 -51.26
C SER A 485 -3.38 16.89 -49.94
N PHE A 486 -3.28 18.04 -49.29
CA PHE A 486 -4.02 18.29 -48.05
C PHE A 486 -5.53 18.17 -48.25
N ALA A 487 -6.21 17.42 -47.38
CA ALA A 487 -7.64 17.50 -47.14
C ALA A 487 -7.95 17.01 -45.73
N ASP A 488 -8.91 17.66 -45.07
CA ASP A 488 -9.30 17.39 -43.67
C ASP A 488 -10.74 16.87 -43.59
N SER A 489 -10.91 15.63 -43.15
CA SER A 489 -12.21 14.99 -42.96
C SER A 489 -12.95 15.44 -41.70
N ASN A 490 -12.33 16.27 -40.84
CA ASN A 490 -12.94 16.80 -39.62
C ASN A 490 -13.77 18.06 -39.86
N THR A 491 -13.75 18.61 -41.08
CA THR A 491 -14.59 19.77 -41.44
C THR A 491 -16.02 19.33 -41.77
N MET A 492 -17.02 20.08 -41.30
CA MET A 492 -18.44 19.74 -41.47
C MET A 492 -18.96 19.81 -42.93
N GLU A 493 -18.10 20.13 -43.91
CA GLU A 493 -18.53 20.52 -45.26
C GLU A 493 -18.33 19.44 -46.36
N ALA A 494 -17.45 18.45 -46.17
CA ALA A 494 -17.35 17.24 -47.02
C ALA A 494 -16.35 16.22 -46.46
N GLU A 495 -16.54 14.93 -46.74
CA GLU A 495 -15.48 13.91 -46.51
C GLU A 495 -14.24 14.23 -47.35
N ALA A 496 -13.05 14.03 -46.78
CA ALA A 496 -11.78 14.17 -47.51
C ALA A 496 -11.78 13.22 -48.72
N PRO A 497 -11.52 13.72 -49.95
CA PRO A 497 -11.53 12.87 -51.14
C PRO A 497 -10.54 11.69 -51.05
N PRO A 498 -10.77 10.59 -51.78
CA PRO A 498 -9.78 9.54 -51.95
C PRO A 498 -8.46 10.07 -52.52
N GLY A 499 -7.33 9.59 -52.01
CA GLY A 499 -6.00 9.98 -52.49
C GLY A 499 -5.49 11.34 -51.97
N THR A 500 -6.20 11.99 -51.06
CA THR A 500 -5.72 13.14 -50.27
C THR A 500 -5.36 12.71 -48.85
N PHE A 501 -4.59 13.53 -48.12
CA PHE A 501 -4.09 13.19 -46.79
C PHE A 501 -4.14 14.37 -45.81
N TYR A 502 -4.21 14.05 -44.51
CA TYR A 502 -3.96 14.97 -43.41
C TYR A 502 -2.90 14.35 -42.50
N GLU A 503 -1.63 14.75 -42.75
CA GLU A 503 -0.44 14.20 -42.13
C GLU A 503 -0.43 12.67 -42.24
N PRO A 504 -0.03 12.09 -43.38
CA PRO A 504 0.22 10.66 -43.44
C PRO A 504 1.46 10.36 -42.59
N TRP A 505 1.34 9.45 -41.61
CA TRP A 505 2.45 9.14 -40.70
C TRP A 505 3.22 7.90 -41.13
N SER A 506 2.52 6.89 -41.63
CA SER A 506 3.14 5.62 -42.00
C SER A 506 2.69 5.11 -43.35
N ILE A 507 3.56 4.29 -43.92
CA ILE A 507 3.43 3.64 -45.19
C ILE A 507 3.94 2.20 -45.08
N ALA A 508 3.20 1.26 -45.65
CA ALA A 508 3.56 -0.15 -45.71
C ALA A 508 3.28 -0.72 -47.10
N ILE A 509 4.03 -1.74 -47.49
CA ILE A 509 3.92 -2.36 -48.81
C ILE A 509 3.36 -3.78 -48.62
N GLY A 510 2.25 -4.07 -49.30
CA GLY A 510 1.64 -5.39 -49.32
C GLY A 510 2.46 -6.38 -50.13
N THR A 511 2.23 -7.68 -49.88
CA THR A 511 2.87 -8.78 -50.63
C THR A 511 2.57 -8.77 -52.13
N ASP A 512 1.50 -8.08 -52.55
CA ASP A 512 1.12 -7.86 -53.95
C ASP A 512 1.73 -6.58 -54.56
N GLY A 513 2.54 -5.85 -53.78
CA GLY A 513 3.11 -4.54 -54.14
C GLY A 513 2.17 -3.35 -53.90
N SER A 514 0.94 -3.57 -53.43
CA SER A 514 0.04 -2.47 -53.08
C SER A 514 0.62 -1.62 -51.95
N VAL A 515 0.37 -0.32 -51.98
CA VAL A 515 0.88 0.63 -50.98
C VAL A 515 -0.24 1.01 -50.02
N PHE A 516 -0.05 0.80 -48.73
CA PHE A 516 -0.99 1.15 -47.67
C PHE A 516 -0.46 2.36 -46.90
N VAL A 517 -1.33 3.33 -46.65
CA VAL A 517 -0.97 4.59 -45.98
C VAL A 517 -1.88 4.81 -44.79
N ALA A 518 -1.28 5.08 -43.63
CA ALA A 518 -1.99 5.56 -42.45
C ALA A 518 -2.20 7.07 -42.58
N ASP A 519 -3.42 7.48 -42.91
CA ASP A 519 -3.83 8.88 -43.04
C ASP A 519 -4.33 9.37 -41.68
N THR A 520 -3.36 9.66 -40.79
CA THR A 520 -3.53 9.68 -39.34
C THR A 520 -4.63 10.63 -38.88
N TRP A 521 -4.63 11.89 -39.32
CA TRP A 521 -5.63 12.86 -38.87
C TRP A 521 -6.91 12.89 -39.69
N ASN A 522 -7.00 12.07 -40.74
CA ASN A 522 -8.27 11.72 -41.37
C ASN A 522 -8.84 10.38 -40.86
N HIS A 523 -8.20 9.75 -39.87
CA HIS A 523 -8.71 8.57 -39.17
C HIS A 523 -8.99 7.37 -40.09
N ARG A 524 -8.17 7.19 -41.13
CA ARG A 524 -8.40 6.17 -42.16
C ARG A 524 -7.11 5.52 -42.65
N ILE A 525 -7.25 4.32 -43.22
CA ILE A 525 -6.22 3.65 -43.99
C ILE A 525 -6.61 3.71 -45.46
N GLN A 526 -5.64 4.04 -46.32
CA GLN A 526 -5.84 4.10 -47.76
C GLN A 526 -4.91 3.11 -48.47
N LYS A 527 -5.41 2.43 -49.50
CA LYS A 527 -4.69 1.47 -50.35
C LYS A 527 -4.52 2.04 -51.75
N PHE A 528 -3.32 1.91 -52.29
CA PHE A 528 -2.92 2.38 -53.62
C PHE A 528 -2.22 1.28 -54.41
N THR A 529 -2.18 1.44 -55.74
CA THR A 529 -1.27 0.69 -56.60
C THR A 529 0.18 1.14 -56.38
N PRO A 530 1.19 0.38 -56.83
CA PRO A 530 2.59 0.82 -56.78
C PRO A 530 2.84 2.19 -57.44
N ASP A 531 2.09 2.53 -58.49
CA ASP A 531 2.18 3.82 -59.19
C ASP A 531 1.31 4.93 -58.57
N GLY A 532 0.76 4.73 -57.36
CA GLY A 532 0.06 5.76 -56.59
C GLY A 532 -1.41 5.97 -56.96
N ARG A 533 -2.05 5.04 -57.71
CA ARG A 533 -3.48 5.14 -58.00
C ARG A 533 -4.30 4.60 -56.85
N PHE A 534 -5.29 5.38 -56.42
CA PHE A 534 -6.20 4.98 -55.35
C PHE A 534 -6.96 3.69 -55.70
N ILE A 535 -7.01 2.75 -54.75
CA ILE A 535 -7.76 1.48 -54.86
C ILE A 535 -8.98 1.51 -53.93
N THR A 536 -8.74 1.67 -52.63
CA THR A 536 -9.80 1.65 -51.60
C THR A 536 -9.34 2.38 -50.33
N GLN A 537 -10.29 2.65 -49.44
CA GLN A 537 -10.05 3.17 -48.10
C GLN A 537 -11.07 2.61 -47.12
N TRP A 538 -10.69 2.58 -45.85
CA TRP A 538 -11.60 2.30 -44.74
C TRP A 538 -11.14 3.05 -43.49
N GLY A 539 -12.06 3.20 -42.55
CA GLY A 539 -11.82 3.94 -41.33
C GLY A 539 -12.62 5.25 -41.26
N VAL A 540 -13.10 5.54 -40.06
CA VAL A 540 -13.75 6.80 -39.70
C VAL A 540 -13.27 7.21 -38.31
N PHE A 541 -13.39 8.50 -37.96
CA PHE A 541 -13.14 8.93 -36.60
C PHE A 541 -14.09 8.24 -35.61
N GLY A 542 -13.56 7.65 -34.55
CA GLY A 542 -14.35 7.13 -33.44
C GLY A 542 -13.52 6.52 -32.31
N GLN A 543 -14.20 6.19 -31.22
CA GLN A 543 -13.63 5.65 -29.98
C GLN A 543 -13.76 4.13 -29.89
N ALA A 544 -13.42 3.44 -30.99
CA ALA A 544 -13.49 1.99 -31.12
C ALA A 544 -14.90 1.37 -30.99
N GLU A 545 -15.97 2.13 -31.23
CA GLU A 545 -17.35 1.60 -31.26
C GLU A 545 -17.59 0.60 -32.40
N THR A 546 -16.83 0.73 -33.49
CA THR A 546 -16.72 -0.27 -34.56
C THR A 546 -15.25 -0.64 -34.78
N PRO A 547 -14.96 -1.77 -35.46
CA PRO A 547 -13.59 -2.16 -35.71
C PRO A 547 -12.78 -1.14 -36.54
N ASP A 548 -13.45 -0.41 -37.42
CA ASP A 548 -12.91 0.64 -38.29
C ASP A 548 -13.07 2.07 -37.73
N ALA A 549 -13.63 2.23 -36.53
CA ALA A 549 -13.65 3.51 -35.82
C ALA A 549 -12.25 3.79 -35.23
N PHE A 550 -11.40 4.50 -35.98
CA PHE A 550 -10.03 4.82 -35.61
C PHE A 550 -9.90 6.19 -34.95
N TRP A 551 -8.94 6.31 -34.04
CA TRP A 551 -8.50 7.57 -33.48
C TRP A 551 -7.00 7.72 -33.70
N GLY A 552 -6.62 8.31 -34.83
CA GLY A 552 -5.21 8.55 -35.16
C GLY A 552 -4.44 7.25 -35.36
N PRO A 553 -4.75 6.47 -36.42
CA PRO A 553 -3.92 5.32 -36.76
C PRO A 553 -2.53 5.81 -37.19
N ARG A 554 -1.44 5.29 -36.59
CA ARG A 554 -0.09 5.86 -36.79
C ARG A 554 0.88 4.99 -37.55
N ASP A 555 0.93 3.69 -37.30
CA ASP A 555 1.83 2.76 -37.98
C ASP A 555 1.08 1.52 -38.50
N ILE A 556 1.64 0.91 -39.55
CA ILE A 556 1.11 -0.27 -40.21
C ILE A 556 2.26 -1.26 -40.39
N ALA A 557 2.06 -2.50 -39.97
CA ALA A 557 2.91 -3.61 -40.36
C ALA A 557 2.07 -4.70 -41.03
N ILE A 558 2.65 -5.41 -41.98
CA ILE A 558 1.95 -6.41 -42.80
C ILE A 558 2.71 -7.72 -42.69
N ASN A 559 2.00 -8.81 -42.39
CA ASN A 559 2.59 -10.15 -42.36
C ASN A 559 2.52 -10.84 -43.73
N ASP A 560 3.16 -12.01 -43.83
CA ASP A 560 3.20 -12.79 -45.08
C ASP A 560 1.83 -13.26 -45.59
N GLN A 561 0.84 -13.38 -44.70
CA GLN A 561 -0.55 -13.68 -45.07
C GLN A 561 -1.30 -12.45 -45.62
N GLY A 562 -0.69 -11.26 -45.58
CA GLY A 562 -1.31 -10.00 -45.98
C GLY A 562 -2.25 -9.41 -44.94
N HIS A 563 -2.12 -9.78 -43.66
CA HIS A 563 -2.83 -9.14 -42.58
C HIS A 563 -2.13 -7.85 -42.18
N LEU A 564 -2.87 -6.76 -42.11
CA LEU A 564 -2.43 -5.42 -41.71
C LEU A 564 -2.67 -5.25 -40.22
N PHE A 565 -1.60 -5.01 -39.46
CA PHE A 565 -1.62 -4.65 -38.06
C PHE A 565 -1.47 -3.13 -37.95
N ILE A 566 -2.51 -2.48 -37.47
CA ILE A 566 -2.60 -1.02 -37.41
C ILE A 566 -2.58 -0.60 -35.95
N THR A 567 -1.67 0.31 -35.61
CA THR A 567 -1.66 0.94 -34.29
C THR A 567 -2.71 2.05 -34.23
N ASP A 568 -3.86 1.75 -33.62
CA ASP A 568 -4.95 2.70 -33.40
C ASP A 568 -4.67 3.48 -32.11
N THR A 569 -3.72 4.43 -32.20
CA THR A 569 -3.02 5.02 -31.07
C THR A 569 -3.93 5.73 -30.07
N GLY A 570 -4.94 6.46 -30.53
CA GLY A 570 -5.90 7.15 -29.67
C GLY A 570 -6.80 6.20 -28.90
N ASN A 571 -7.12 5.05 -29.49
CA ASN A 571 -7.96 4.01 -28.88
C ASN A 571 -7.17 2.95 -28.10
N LYS A 572 -5.84 3.11 -28.01
CA LYS A 572 -4.95 2.24 -27.19
C LYS A 572 -5.07 0.76 -27.56
N ARG A 573 -5.24 0.46 -28.86
CA ARG A 573 -5.37 -0.91 -29.38
C ARG A 573 -4.56 -1.11 -30.67
N ILE A 574 -4.34 -2.38 -30.99
CA ILE A 574 -3.92 -2.82 -32.32
C ILE A 574 -5.13 -3.42 -33.03
N ALA A 575 -5.44 -2.94 -34.23
CA ALA A 575 -6.53 -3.46 -35.04
C ALA A 575 -5.96 -4.18 -36.27
N VAL A 576 -6.48 -5.38 -36.56
CA VAL A 576 -5.97 -6.27 -37.60
C VAL A 576 -7.01 -6.42 -38.71
N PHE A 577 -6.59 -6.16 -39.95
CA PHE A 577 -7.44 -6.21 -41.14
C PHE A 577 -6.79 -7.05 -42.24
N ASP A 578 -7.56 -7.53 -43.21
CA ASP A 578 -7.00 -8.08 -44.44
C ASP A 578 -6.66 -6.99 -45.47
N GLN A 579 -6.00 -7.35 -46.57
CA GLN A 579 -5.63 -6.42 -47.65
C GLN A 579 -6.80 -5.75 -48.37
N ASN A 580 -8.05 -6.16 -48.11
CA ASN A 580 -9.26 -5.59 -48.68
C ASN A 580 -10.00 -4.68 -47.68
N GLY A 581 -9.49 -4.54 -46.46
CA GLY A 581 -10.11 -3.75 -45.39
C GLY A 581 -11.18 -4.50 -44.59
N ASN A 582 -11.23 -5.83 -44.66
CA ASN A 582 -12.10 -6.61 -43.77
C ASN A 582 -11.43 -6.82 -42.42
N PHE A 583 -12.18 -6.56 -41.34
CA PHE A 583 -11.69 -6.77 -39.98
C PHE A 583 -11.43 -8.25 -39.68
N ILE A 584 -10.29 -8.53 -39.03
CA ILE A 584 -9.89 -9.87 -38.60
C ILE A 584 -9.99 -9.98 -37.07
N THR A 585 -9.26 -9.13 -36.35
CA THR A 585 -9.20 -9.16 -34.88
C THR A 585 -8.63 -7.86 -34.31
N GLN A 586 -8.66 -7.70 -33.00
CA GLN A 586 -7.99 -6.59 -32.29
C GLN A 586 -7.49 -7.07 -30.94
N PHE A 587 -6.52 -6.36 -30.38
CA PHE A 587 -6.03 -6.59 -29.02
C PHE A 587 -5.45 -5.30 -28.43
N GLY A 588 -5.33 -5.25 -27.11
CA GLY A 588 -4.94 -4.05 -26.39
C GLY A 588 -6.11 -3.27 -25.81
N GLU A 589 -5.86 -2.60 -24.69
CA GLU A 589 -6.76 -1.64 -24.05
C GLU A 589 -5.93 -0.57 -23.32
N ALA A 590 -6.55 0.51 -22.86
CA ALA A 590 -5.85 1.55 -22.10
C ALA A 590 -5.36 1.03 -20.74
N GLY A 591 -4.08 1.26 -20.40
CA GLY A 591 -3.54 0.95 -19.07
C GLY A 591 -2.03 0.75 -19.03
N LEU A 592 -1.53 0.19 -17.92
CA LEU A 592 -0.10 0.06 -17.62
C LEU A 592 0.38 -1.40 -17.54
N LEU A 593 -0.53 -2.35 -17.41
CA LEU A 593 -0.19 -3.76 -17.26
C LEU A 593 0.14 -4.38 -18.61
N ALA A 594 0.70 -5.60 -18.61
CA ALA A 594 0.94 -6.35 -19.83
C ALA A 594 -0.37 -6.53 -20.61
N GLY A 595 -0.32 -6.25 -21.92
CA GLY A 595 -1.49 -6.25 -22.80
C GLY A 595 -2.31 -4.96 -22.79
N GLN A 596 -1.93 -3.99 -21.97
CA GLN A 596 -2.51 -2.65 -21.96
C GLN A 596 -1.50 -1.65 -22.54
N PHE A 597 -1.99 -0.58 -23.15
CA PHE A 597 -1.19 0.40 -23.86
C PHE A 597 -1.46 1.84 -23.40
N ASP A 598 -0.44 2.67 -23.56
CA ASP A 598 -0.50 4.13 -23.47
C ASP A 598 0.30 4.74 -24.64
N GLU A 599 -0.42 5.28 -25.63
CA GLU A 599 0.12 5.71 -26.94
C GLU A 599 0.95 4.63 -27.65
N PRO A 600 0.34 3.53 -28.11
CA PRO A 600 1.04 2.58 -28.98
C PRO A 600 1.29 3.23 -30.34
N VAL A 601 2.54 3.22 -30.84
CA VAL A 601 2.90 3.85 -32.13
C VAL A 601 3.58 2.88 -33.09
N GLY A 602 4.89 2.69 -32.98
CA GLY A 602 5.64 1.81 -33.86
C GLY A 602 5.20 0.35 -33.73
N ILE A 603 5.09 -0.34 -34.86
CA ILE A 603 4.77 -1.78 -34.90
C ILE A 603 5.63 -2.50 -35.92
N ALA A 604 6.08 -3.70 -35.58
CA ALA A 604 6.73 -4.61 -36.50
C ALA A 604 6.38 -6.07 -36.16
N LEU A 605 6.61 -6.95 -37.12
CA LEU A 605 6.51 -8.39 -36.93
C LEU A 605 7.85 -9.04 -37.23
N ASP A 606 8.12 -10.16 -36.57
CA ASP A 606 9.20 -11.06 -36.97
C ASP A 606 8.67 -12.23 -37.82
N ASP A 607 9.60 -13.09 -38.26
CA ASP A 607 9.31 -14.23 -39.12
C ASP A 607 8.45 -15.30 -38.43
N GLU A 608 8.47 -15.34 -37.09
CA GLU A 608 7.59 -16.19 -36.28
C GLU A 608 6.16 -15.62 -36.13
N GLY A 609 5.92 -14.39 -36.58
CA GLY A 609 4.65 -13.70 -36.49
C GLY A 609 4.37 -13.09 -35.11
N ARG A 610 5.40 -12.93 -34.26
CA ARG A 610 5.30 -12.16 -33.02
C ARG A 610 5.18 -10.68 -33.37
N VAL A 611 4.35 -9.96 -32.63
CA VAL A 611 4.05 -8.55 -32.87
C VAL A 611 4.75 -7.71 -31.80
N TYR A 612 5.64 -6.83 -32.23
CA TYR A 612 6.38 -5.91 -31.37
C TYR A 612 5.73 -4.53 -31.47
N VAL A 613 5.34 -3.96 -30.33
CA VAL A 613 4.65 -2.68 -30.26
C VAL A 613 5.42 -1.72 -29.36
N ALA A 614 5.74 -0.53 -29.89
CA ALA A 614 6.23 0.60 -29.11
C ALA A 614 5.07 1.16 -28.28
N ASP A 615 4.98 0.73 -27.03
CA ASP A 615 4.07 1.26 -26.02
C ASP A 615 4.66 2.57 -25.46
N THR A 616 4.61 3.59 -26.31
CA THR A 616 5.52 4.75 -26.29
C THR A 616 5.49 5.44 -24.96
N TRP A 617 4.29 5.83 -24.51
CA TRP A 617 4.22 6.56 -23.27
C TRP A 617 4.59 5.64 -22.14
N ASN A 618 4.12 4.39 -22.08
CA ASN A 618 4.55 3.40 -21.08
C ASN A 618 6.06 3.08 -21.06
N GLN A 619 6.87 3.64 -21.97
CA GLN A 619 8.33 3.51 -21.98
C GLN A 619 8.78 2.07 -22.09
N ARG A 620 8.10 1.29 -22.94
CA ARG A 620 8.46 -0.12 -23.15
C ARG A 620 8.12 -0.57 -24.55
N VAL A 621 8.79 -1.63 -24.98
CA VAL A 621 8.28 -2.47 -26.06
C VAL A 621 7.52 -3.62 -25.44
N GLN A 622 6.34 -3.93 -25.98
CA GLN A 622 5.61 -5.15 -25.66
C GLN A 622 5.59 -6.08 -26.88
N VAL A 623 5.77 -7.37 -26.62
CA VAL A 623 5.75 -8.44 -27.63
C VAL A 623 4.51 -9.29 -27.42
N PHE A 624 3.83 -9.62 -28.51
CA PHE A 624 2.61 -10.40 -28.50
C PHE A 624 2.71 -11.60 -29.42
N GLU A 625 2.13 -12.70 -28.97
CA GLU A 625 2.01 -13.94 -29.72
C GLU A 625 0.54 -14.29 -29.96
N TYR A 626 0.22 -14.77 -31.15
CA TYR A 626 -1.11 -15.27 -31.44
C TYR A 626 -1.33 -16.59 -30.72
N ASN A 627 -2.31 -16.66 -29.82
CA ASN A 627 -2.74 -17.89 -29.18
C ASN A 627 -3.93 -18.48 -29.94
N PRO A 628 -3.78 -19.62 -30.66
CA PRO A 628 -4.86 -20.21 -31.45
C PRO A 628 -6.03 -20.74 -30.61
N GLU A 629 -5.79 -21.14 -29.36
CA GLU A 629 -6.84 -21.65 -28.46
C GLU A 629 -7.72 -20.52 -27.93
N ALA A 630 -7.11 -19.38 -27.63
CA ALA A 630 -7.80 -18.18 -27.18
C ALA A 630 -8.35 -17.32 -28.34
N GLY A 631 -7.87 -17.55 -29.56
CA GLY A 631 -8.25 -16.79 -30.76
C GLY A 631 -7.79 -15.32 -30.75
N GLN A 632 -6.79 -14.98 -29.93
CA GLN A 632 -6.34 -13.60 -29.69
C GLN A 632 -4.82 -13.54 -29.47
N TYR A 633 -4.27 -12.34 -29.63
CA TYR A 633 -2.88 -12.05 -29.27
C TYR A 633 -2.75 -11.88 -27.76
N ILE A 634 -1.74 -12.51 -27.17
CA ILE A 634 -1.43 -12.40 -25.74
C ILE A 634 0.00 -11.86 -25.56
N PRO A 635 0.26 -11.05 -24.51
CA PRO A 635 1.62 -10.61 -24.20
C PRO A 635 2.52 -11.81 -23.93
N SER A 636 3.70 -11.85 -24.54
CA SER A 636 4.71 -12.90 -24.34
C SER A 636 6.03 -12.37 -23.77
N ASN A 637 6.39 -11.11 -24.06
CA ASN A 637 7.59 -10.46 -23.51
C ASN A 637 7.41 -8.93 -23.43
N GLU A 638 8.20 -8.26 -22.60
CA GLU A 638 8.30 -6.80 -22.57
C GLU A 638 9.64 -6.34 -21.99
N TRP A 639 10.12 -5.16 -22.40
CA TRP A 639 11.30 -4.54 -21.80
C TRP A 639 11.23 -3.01 -21.83
N PRO A 640 11.84 -2.32 -20.86
CA PRO A 640 11.79 -0.87 -20.77
C PRO A 640 12.69 -0.17 -21.81
N ILE A 641 12.24 0.99 -22.29
CA ILE A 641 13.00 1.93 -23.11
C ILE A 641 13.20 3.23 -22.32
N VAL A 642 14.41 3.46 -21.84
CA VAL A 642 14.73 4.60 -20.97
C VAL A 642 14.81 5.93 -21.73
N GLY A 643 14.94 5.89 -23.06
CA GLY A 643 14.98 7.09 -23.93
C GLY A 643 13.63 7.79 -24.15
N TRP A 644 12.49 7.13 -23.89
CA TRP A 644 11.17 7.67 -24.22
C TRP A 644 10.54 8.49 -23.09
N TYR A 645 11.22 9.54 -22.64
CA TYR A 645 10.80 10.32 -21.46
C TYR A 645 9.70 11.35 -21.73
N GLY A 646 9.59 11.87 -22.95
CA GLY A 646 8.63 12.94 -23.27
C GLY A 646 7.24 12.46 -23.67
N GLN A 647 6.31 13.43 -23.65
CA GLN A 647 4.90 13.23 -24.00
C GLN A 647 4.51 13.97 -25.29
N SER A 648 5.50 14.38 -26.09
CA SER A 648 5.24 15.05 -27.36
C SER A 648 4.31 14.20 -28.23
N LEU A 649 3.25 14.82 -28.77
CA LEU A 649 2.39 14.15 -29.75
C LEU A 649 3.10 13.96 -31.08
N ASP A 650 4.19 14.68 -31.31
CA ASP A 650 4.98 14.67 -32.54
C ASP A 650 6.16 13.70 -32.49
N ASN A 651 6.88 13.62 -31.37
CA ASN A 651 8.12 12.86 -31.27
C ASN A 651 7.80 11.39 -30.94
N LYS A 652 7.29 10.66 -31.93
CA LYS A 652 6.90 9.26 -31.72
C LYS A 652 7.93 8.27 -32.28
N PRO A 653 8.27 7.23 -31.50
CA PRO A 653 9.21 6.21 -31.93
C PRO A 653 8.56 5.18 -32.84
N TYR A 654 9.40 4.62 -33.72
CA TYR A 654 9.11 3.50 -34.60
C TYR A 654 10.07 2.37 -34.30
N LEU A 655 9.71 1.15 -34.72
CA LEU A 655 10.58 -0.01 -34.60
C LEU A 655 10.52 -0.90 -35.84
N ARG A 656 11.63 -1.59 -36.15
CA ARG A 656 11.75 -2.58 -37.25
C ARG A 656 12.64 -3.73 -36.83
N ILE A 657 12.47 -4.88 -37.48
CA ILE A 657 13.10 -6.15 -37.10
C ILE A 657 13.79 -6.74 -38.33
N ASP A 658 15.04 -7.18 -38.20
CA ASP A 658 15.83 -7.83 -39.28
C ASP A 658 15.97 -9.36 -39.11
N GLY A 659 15.18 -9.93 -38.20
CA GLY A 659 15.19 -11.35 -37.81
C GLY A 659 16.01 -11.64 -36.55
N THR A 660 17.06 -10.84 -36.28
CA THR A 660 17.92 -11.02 -35.09
C THR A 660 17.90 -9.83 -34.14
N SER A 661 17.71 -8.64 -34.69
CA SER A 661 17.74 -7.37 -33.98
C SER A 661 16.44 -6.61 -34.15
N VAL A 662 16.07 -5.89 -33.09
CA VAL A 662 14.98 -4.92 -33.05
C VAL A 662 15.62 -3.54 -33.00
N TYR A 663 15.47 -2.77 -34.08
CA TYR A 663 15.90 -1.38 -34.15
C TYR A 663 14.76 -0.47 -33.78
N ILE A 664 15.05 0.49 -32.92
CA ILE A 664 14.06 1.35 -32.31
C ILE A 664 14.56 2.79 -32.40
N SER A 665 13.73 3.70 -32.88
CA SER A 665 14.08 5.12 -32.80
C SER A 665 13.86 5.67 -31.40
N ASP A 666 14.80 6.50 -30.95
CA ASP A 666 14.71 7.34 -29.77
C ASP A 666 14.72 8.80 -30.24
N PRO A 667 13.54 9.36 -30.61
CA PRO A 667 13.47 10.68 -31.25
C PRO A 667 14.00 11.80 -30.35
N GLU A 668 13.83 11.67 -29.04
CA GLU A 668 14.22 12.69 -28.05
C GLU A 668 15.66 12.53 -27.57
N GLY A 669 16.20 11.30 -27.58
CA GLY A 669 17.61 11.03 -27.40
C GLY A 669 18.46 11.21 -28.67
N TYR A 670 17.83 11.57 -29.81
CA TYR A 670 18.49 11.79 -31.10
C TYR A 670 19.32 10.59 -31.58
N ARG A 671 18.82 9.38 -31.39
CA ARG A 671 19.57 8.15 -31.63
C ARG A 671 18.67 7.00 -32.07
N ILE A 672 19.30 5.97 -32.61
CA ILE A 672 18.68 4.65 -32.84
C ILE A 672 19.26 3.67 -31.84
N LEU A 673 18.39 2.88 -31.23
CA LEU A 673 18.71 1.82 -30.28
C LEU A 673 18.55 0.46 -30.96
N GLU A 674 19.48 -0.45 -30.70
CA GLU A 674 19.42 -1.83 -31.17
C GLU A 674 19.29 -2.78 -29.97
N PHE A 675 18.31 -3.67 -30.03
CA PHE A 675 18.06 -4.73 -29.06
C PHE A 675 18.04 -6.08 -29.76
N THR A 676 18.24 -7.18 -29.03
CA THR A 676 17.89 -8.52 -29.51
C THR A 676 16.37 -8.69 -29.55
N THR A 677 15.87 -9.73 -30.22
CA THR A 677 14.43 -10.05 -30.24
C THR A 677 13.86 -10.44 -28.87
N GLU A 678 14.73 -10.79 -27.91
CA GLU A 678 14.40 -11.02 -26.50
C GLU A 678 14.43 -9.74 -25.63
N GLY A 679 14.88 -8.60 -26.17
CA GLY A 679 14.90 -7.33 -25.44
C GLY A 679 16.23 -7.01 -24.74
N GLU A 680 17.32 -7.71 -25.05
CA GLU A 680 18.65 -7.36 -24.53
C GLU A 680 19.26 -6.22 -25.33
N PHE A 681 19.75 -5.17 -24.66
CA PHE A 681 20.33 -4.01 -25.35
C PHE A 681 21.69 -4.31 -25.96
N VAL A 682 21.84 -4.07 -27.27
CA VAL A 682 23.05 -4.35 -28.06
C VAL A 682 23.94 -3.11 -28.13
N ARG A 683 23.48 -2.04 -28.78
CA ARG A 683 24.23 -0.80 -29.02
C ARG A 683 23.29 0.36 -29.39
N TYR A 684 23.84 1.56 -29.49
CA TYR A 684 23.14 2.72 -30.06
C TYR A 684 24.06 3.56 -30.94
N TRP A 685 23.49 4.34 -31.86
CA TRP A 685 24.22 5.38 -32.60
C TRP A 685 23.35 6.62 -32.82
N GLY A 686 24.01 7.75 -33.02
CA GLY A 686 23.37 9.06 -33.17
C GLY A 686 23.63 9.98 -31.98
N GLN A 687 23.45 11.27 -32.26
CA GLN A 687 23.52 12.38 -31.32
C GLN A 687 22.76 13.56 -31.93
N TYR A 688 22.52 14.61 -31.15
CA TYR A 688 21.90 15.83 -31.70
C TYR A 688 22.79 16.48 -32.75
N GLY A 689 22.25 16.70 -33.96
CA GLY A 689 22.95 17.44 -35.01
C GLY A 689 22.41 17.20 -36.41
N SER A 690 23.08 17.79 -37.39
CA SER A 690 22.71 17.73 -38.82
C SER A 690 23.78 17.16 -39.73
N ASP A 691 24.91 16.69 -39.18
CA ASP A 691 25.91 15.94 -39.93
C ASP A 691 25.45 14.51 -40.26
N LEU A 692 26.24 13.75 -41.02
CA LEU A 692 25.89 12.39 -41.46
C LEU A 692 25.95 11.33 -40.35
N SER A 693 26.26 11.70 -39.11
CA SER A 693 26.28 10.81 -37.94
C SER A 693 25.28 11.21 -36.85
N SER A 694 24.50 12.27 -37.09
CA SER A 694 23.66 12.92 -36.10
C SER A 694 22.23 13.10 -36.61
N PHE A 695 21.28 13.23 -35.67
CA PHE A 695 19.85 13.38 -35.95
C PHE A 695 19.26 14.59 -35.22
N ILE A 696 18.16 15.15 -35.73
CA ILE A 696 17.33 16.12 -34.98
C ILE A 696 16.03 15.50 -34.52
N LEU A 697 15.44 14.61 -35.35
CA LEU A 697 14.25 13.86 -34.97
C LEU A 697 14.22 12.54 -35.75
N PRO A 698 14.99 11.52 -35.32
CA PRO A 698 14.94 10.22 -35.95
C PRO A 698 13.56 9.60 -35.68
N ALA A 699 12.78 9.37 -36.72
CA ALA A 699 11.42 8.87 -36.65
C ALA A 699 11.34 7.44 -37.22
N GLY A 700 10.71 7.28 -38.37
CA GLY A 700 10.49 5.99 -39.01
C GLY A 700 11.77 5.30 -39.47
N LEU A 701 11.69 3.98 -39.49
CA LEU A 701 12.78 3.07 -39.83
C LEU A 701 12.29 2.14 -40.93
N ALA A 702 13.19 1.75 -41.84
CA ALA A 702 12.96 0.65 -42.76
C ALA A 702 14.27 -0.10 -43.00
N ILE A 703 14.17 -1.42 -43.16
CA ILE A 703 15.31 -2.28 -43.44
C ILE A 703 15.23 -2.64 -44.93
N ASP A 704 16.35 -2.50 -45.63
CA ASP A 704 16.45 -2.89 -47.03
C ASP A 704 16.80 -4.39 -47.19
N PRO A 705 16.65 -4.97 -48.40
CA PRO A 705 16.95 -6.37 -48.63
C PRO A 705 18.42 -6.79 -48.40
N ALA A 706 19.34 -5.82 -48.29
CA ALA A 706 20.74 -6.06 -47.98
C ALA A 706 21.05 -5.97 -46.48
N GLY A 707 20.04 -5.72 -45.63
CA GLY A 707 20.18 -5.55 -44.18
C GLY A 707 20.55 -4.13 -43.75
N GLY A 708 20.63 -3.18 -44.69
CA GLY A 708 20.88 -1.78 -44.40
C GLY A 708 19.65 -1.09 -43.80
N ILE A 709 19.87 -0.07 -42.97
CA ILE A 709 18.79 0.65 -42.28
C ILE A 709 18.64 2.04 -42.85
N TRP A 710 17.44 2.31 -43.36
CA TRP A 710 16.98 3.66 -43.62
C TRP A 710 16.31 4.26 -42.40
N VAL A 711 16.71 5.49 -42.08
CA VAL A 711 16.16 6.31 -41.00
C VAL A 711 15.56 7.58 -41.59
N ALA A 712 14.31 7.87 -41.28
CA ALA A 712 13.70 9.17 -41.54
C ALA A 712 14.10 10.16 -40.44
N ASP A 713 15.08 11.02 -40.73
CA ASP A 713 15.50 12.11 -39.84
C ASP A 713 14.59 13.32 -40.10
N ALA A 714 13.38 13.21 -39.57
CA ALA A 714 12.26 14.12 -39.83
C ALA A 714 12.64 15.59 -39.56
N GLY A 715 13.42 15.83 -38.51
CA GLY A 715 13.82 17.17 -38.08
C GLY A 715 14.83 17.84 -39.02
N ASN A 716 15.63 17.05 -39.75
CA ASN A 716 16.53 17.54 -40.80
C ASN A 716 15.90 17.43 -42.21
N ASN A 717 14.63 17.05 -42.32
CA ASN A 717 13.91 16.88 -43.59
C ASN A 717 14.64 15.95 -44.59
N ARG A 718 15.20 14.84 -44.11
CA ARG A 718 16.01 13.93 -44.92
C ARG A 718 15.83 12.47 -44.53
N LEU A 719 16.25 11.58 -45.42
CA LEU A 719 16.43 10.17 -45.16
C LEU A 719 17.92 9.86 -45.10
N MET A 720 18.31 8.95 -44.22
CA MET A 720 19.70 8.53 -44.03
C MET A 720 19.77 7.01 -44.09
N HIS A 721 20.78 6.49 -44.78
CA HIS A 721 21.05 5.06 -44.86
C HIS A 721 22.27 4.71 -44.01
N PHE A 722 22.23 3.58 -43.31
CA PHE A 722 23.34 3.07 -42.52
C PHE A 722 23.53 1.57 -42.77
N GLN A 723 24.78 1.17 -42.99
CA GLN A 723 25.19 -0.23 -42.97
C GLN A 723 25.40 -0.67 -41.51
N THR A 724 24.66 -1.68 -41.06
CA THR A 724 24.74 -2.20 -39.68
C THR A 724 25.72 -3.36 -39.53
N GLU A 725 26.08 -4.01 -40.63
CA GLU A 725 27.18 -4.97 -40.73
C GLU A 725 28.45 -4.28 -41.26
N ASN A 726 29.59 -4.47 -40.58
CA ASN A 726 30.88 -4.33 -41.27
C ASN A 726 31.02 -5.56 -42.18
N PRO A 727 31.23 -5.42 -43.51
CA PRO A 727 31.45 -6.55 -44.40
C PRO A 727 32.67 -7.41 -44.01
#